data_AF-Q11I62-F1
#
_entry.id   AF-Q11I62-F1
#
_cell.length_a   1.000
_cell.length_b   1.000
_cell.length_c   1.000
_cell.angle_alpha   90.00
_cell.angle_beta   90.00
_cell.angle_gamma   90.00
#
_symmetry.space_group_name_H-M   'P 1'
#
loop_
_entity.id
_entity.type
_entity.pdbx_description
1 polymer ?
#
loop_
_entity_poly.entity_id
_entity_poly.type
_entity_poly.pdbx_seq_one_letter_code
_entity_poly.pdbx_strand_id
1 'polypeptide(L)'
;MALGSAAQSQTPFPCDETAYIATSLSTSPSTTISRLVVQGSSYTLAQVYSGSLELGAFGYNMQDNYIYSVKRGSDNYALYRFGSNFVPQRLGTISGLPAGGTAATGDFANDGRFYVFIGGLSNVDTSTIYRINIQTLTATPVTLSRPVQIGTDIAWHDGLLYGSEQDANGYGWTFSINPATGAVTRLRFNGIWTIAMWGGLNGVFGMALAQYVPPPAPPTSNPMYAFDPATGVASYEAAGTLGTQVTNYEGTKCQLSDNPWPKVVRIRYAKTTLPGNVNQNFTINATNGLPQTVINATTGFSAYQKLTNPAENTTFTEQAVAGWRGARLRCVADTGRDGVVQGSVVYDNQTPSAAGSTFTSVVPANTFVKDNDYTCTFTNDRTQVRFVKVTAPANFNLNFTLTGTNGIGTLTINAAGPPSAYRPLTNVGAITTITEAAMVNWRGMSLTCVADTAVNGEVIGRTYLISNVTGGFNSDYVATIAANRLLAGNNYTCTMSNEHCVRVRYVKVTLPENINQNFTINPTNGLPQTVINATTGFSPYQNLSNPAVNTVFVELAVVGWRGRSMDCVADTGRGSEVPGREVFNNSTPGTVGTSYSSTVPANTFIPGNDYTCTFTNEAARIRYAKVTLPPNFNQNFTLTGTNGVGTLTINATTGFSAYVVLSNTAAATVLTEAAVADWQPLKLECIATTGNNGVTPNAMVFPAAPTPPGTAGQPYSWTVPANTFVYGNNYTCTATNARTRVRVGKVTEGGIGRFTFNGSPANANGFPTDDSYTVVTTAPKTLQFGPFRALSKADTLTEIVETVPLAWTLASVACSDLNAGQTGNPILPIIGYITDGRTLIIPAANVKPGADLSCVFADTLTGLTVSGQVILDNGASGGTAYDGAQNGGERGLPGVLLRLTDCGSHTYGSDVSDGAGNFALNLTGVPADSEVCLYRDPLTGHAGVSQRPGTTTNPVLSPPTYDMLRFRVAANTNYTGVTFGMIALPSLLEDTDEVVLPGQAVLIKHKYWATTVSEVNFALANIIGTPDASLFDPTLHFDPNCDGTLGGPPPADYAVTAGVSVCVIVRVFAKDAAPAGAELRYDLTATTTLVGNTLATLDPAVNHDTVKVSSSGKLALTKRVRNITADGPNAPWLETSNGSPGDILQYQVIFTNPAGAVVTDVKVEDATPSFTSLSPPVSVFRSPSGAPCQVDAPPSGGTPGYKGRIAWSCNGPVQPYDQGEFRFSVKIEE
;
A
#
# COMPACT_ATOMS: atom_id res chain seq x y z
N MET A 1 14.78 -3.44 -105.84
CA MET A 1 15.45 -3.64 -107.15
C MET A 1 15.41 -2.30 -107.89
N ALA A 2 16.53 -1.86 -108.49
CA ALA A 2 16.87 -0.55 -109.11
C ALA A 2 17.06 0.62 -108.08
N LEU A 3 18.26 1.06 -107.66
CA LEU A 3 19.44 1.67 -108.33
C LEU A 3 19.14 2.95 -109.14
N GLY A 4 19.73 4.08 -108.71
CA GLY A 4 20.44 4.96 -109.65
C GLY A 4 20.06 6.45 -109.69
N SER A 5 20.61 7.26 -108.77
CA SER A 5 21.34 8.47 -109.16
C SER A 5 22.43 8.77 -108.13
N ALA A 6 23.68 8.79 -108.58
CA ALA A 6 24.83 9.08 -107.74
C ALA A 6 24.82 10.56 -107.35
N ALA A 7 24.59 10.87 -106.08
CA ALA A 7 24.88 12.18 -105.53
C ALA A 7 26.40 12.39 -105.55
N GLN A 8 26.89 13.43 -106.22
CA GLN A 8 28.30 13.85 -106.17
C GLN A 8 28.73 13.99 -104.69
N SER A 9 29.79 13.28 -104.29
CA SER A 9 30.39 13.42 -102.96
C SER A 9 30.99 14.82 -102.82
N GLN A 10 30.38 15.66 -102.00
CA GLN A 10 30.94 16.97 -101.62
C GLN A 10 31.97 16.79 -100.50
N THR A 11 32.94 17.70 -100.38
CA THR A 11 33.90 17.72 -99.26
C THR A 11 33.36 18.59 -98.13
N PRO A 12 33.44 18.17 -96.85
CA PRO A 12 33.08 19.04 -95.73
C PRO A 12 34.02 20.26 -95.62
N PHE A 13 33.58 21.26 -94.87
CA PHE A 13 34.39 22.41 -94.46
C PHE A 13 35.30 22.05 -93.26
N PRO A 14 36.47 22.69 -93.10
CA PRO A 14 37.13 22.70 -91.80
C PRO A 14 36.30 23.50 -90.79
N CYS A 15 36.37 23.14 -89.52
CA CYS A 15 35.87 23.95 -88.43
C CYS A 15 36.98 24.89 -87.94
N ASP A 16 37.14 26.03 -88.61
CA ASP A 16 38.11 27.07 -88.26
C ASP A 16 37.40 28.43 -88.10
N GLU A 17 38.17 29.52 -87.92
CA GLU A 17 37.63 30.87 -87.70
C GLU A 17 36.96 31.47 -88.96
N THR A 18 36.93 30.75 -90.09
CA THR A 18 36.36 31.23 -91.34
C THR A 18 34.85 31.42 -91.22
N ALA A 19 34.39 32.62 -91.59
CA ALA A 19 32.98 32.98 -91.65
C ALA A 19 32.52 33.18 -93.10
N TYR A 20 31.28 32.78 -93.39
CA TYR A 20 30.64 32.91 -94.69
C TYR A 20 29.35 33.72 -94.59
N ILE A 21 28.97 34.34 -95.71
CA ILE A 21 27.71 35.07 -95.85
C ILE A 21 27.05 34.73 -97.18
N ALA A 22 25.75 34.45 -97.15
CA ALA A 22 24.89 34.28 -98.31
C ALA A 22 24.05 35.55 -98.54
N THR A 23 23.93 35.97 -99.79
CA THR A 23 23.24 37.20 -100.20
C THR A 23 22.34 36.97 -101.42
N SER A 24 21.12 37.53 -101.43
CA SER A 24 20.19 37.45 -102.57
C SER A 24 19.55 38.80 -102.93
N LEU A 25 19.38 39.11 -104.22
CA LEU A 25 18.80 40.37 -104.72
C LEU A 25 17.27 40.27 -104.87
N SER A 26 16.52 41.38 -104.72
CA SER A 26 15.05 41.38 -104.90
C SER A 26 14.58 41.23 -106.34
N THR A 27 15.43 41.55 -107.30
CA THR A 27 15.06 41.65 -108.72
C THR A 27 15.47 40.43 -109.56
N SER A 28 16.12 39.43 -108.96
CA SER A 28 16.60 38.22 -109.62
C SER A 28 16.62 37.03 -108.64
N PRO A 29 16.11 35.83 -109.00
CA PRO A 29 16.09 34.66 -108.12
C PRO A 29 17.48 34.00 -107.99
N SER A 30 18.50 34.73 -107.56
CA SER A 30 19.90 34.27 -107.47
C SER A 30 20.54 34.55 -106.12
N THR A 31 21.24 33.56 -105.55
CA THR A 31 22.03 33.68 -104.31
C THR A 31 23.53 33.65 -104.61
N THR A 32 24.26 34.56 -103.96
CA THR A 32 25.73 34.64 -103.92
C THR A 32 26.22 34.23 -102.53
N ILE A 33 27.27 33.41 -102.44
CA ILE A 33 27.93 33.08 -101.16
C ILE A 33 29.34 33.67 -101.19
N SER A 34 29.73 34.36 -100.13
CA SER A 34 31.04 34.99 -99.97
C SER A 34 31.70 34.59 -98.65
N ARG A 35 33.04 34.53 -98.63
CA ARG A 35 33.84 34.39 -97.41
C ARG A 35 34.18 35.77 -96.84
N LEU A 36 34.07 35.91 -95.52
CA LEU A 36 34.49 37.11 -94.79
C LEU A 36 36.00 37.09 -94.56
N VAL A 37 36.69 38.17 -94.94
CA VAL A 37 38.14 38.33 -94.76
C VAL A 37 38.40 39.56 -93.90
N VAL A 38 39.00 39.35 -92.73
CA VAL A 38 39.26 40.38 -91.70
C VAL A 38 40.74 40.78 -91.65
N GLN A 39 41.00 42.08 -91.56
CA GLN A 39 42.35 42.65 -91.43
C GLN A 39 42.35 43.82 -90.43
N GLY A 40 42.76 43.57 -89.18
CA GLY A 40 42.76 44.58 -88.12
C GLY A 40 41.34 45.06 -87.82
N SER A 41 41.07 46.36 -88.00
CA SER A 41 39.74 46.97 -87.78
C SER A 41 38.92 47.14 -89.06
N SER A 42 39.22 46.40 -90.14
CA SER A 42 38.46 46.40 -91.40
C SER A 42 38.17 44.99 -91.95
N TYR A 43 37.15 44.88 -92.83
CA TYR A 43 36.80 43.61 -93.48
C TYR A 43 36.36 43.75 -94.95
N THR A 44 36.43 42.64 -95.71
CA THR A 44 35.95 42.51 -97.10
C THR A 44 35.21 41.19 -97.33
N LEU A 45 34.37 41.13 -98.38
CA LEU A 45 33.69 39.91 -98.82
C LEU A 45 34.30 39.36 -100.11
N ALA A 46 34.80 38.12 -100.06
CA ALA A 46 35.34 37.42 -101.22
C ALA A 46 34.32 36.39 -101.73
N GLN A 47 33.70 36.63 -102.89
CA GLN A 47 32.72 35.72 -103.49
C GLN A 47 33.32 34.34 -103.77
N VAL A 48 32.64 33.29 -103.32
CA VAL A 48 33.02 31.87 -103.52
C VAL A 48 32.00 31.10 -104.37
N TYR A 49 30.76 31.58 -104.47
CA TYR A 49 29.72 30.98 -105.30
C TYR A 49 28.67 32.02 -105.73
N SER A 50 28.07 31.82 -106.91
CA SER A 50 26.89 32.55 -107.38
C SER A 50 26.06 31.63 -108.27
N GLY A 51 24.75 31.55 -108.04
CA GLY A 51 23.86 30.72 -108.85
C GLY A 51 22.40 31.20 -108.84
N SER A 52 21.60 30.72 -109.78
CA SER A 52 20.19 31.10 -109.98
C SER A 52 19.20 30.41 -109.02
N LEU A 53 19.67 29.99 -107.85
CA LEU A 53 18.84 29.36 -106.83
C LEU A 53 18.64 30.37 -105.70
N GLU A 54 17.40 30.74 -105.41
CA GLU A 54 17.09 31.63 -104.29
C GLU A 54 17.03 30.83 -102.98
N LEU A 55 17.92 31.18 -102.04
CA LEU A 55 18.15 30.46 -100.79
C LEU A 55 17.93 31.38 -99.58
N GLY A 56 17.41 30.82 -98.49
CA GLY A 56 17.25 31.47 -97.20
C GLY A 56 17.46 30.47 -96.06
N ALA A 57 17.59 30.96 -94.83
CA ALA A 57 18.07 30.20 -93.68
C ALA A 57 19.39 29.49 -93.98
N PHE A 58 20.52 30.12 -93.68
CA PHE A 58 21.84 29.61 -94.06
C PHE A 58 22.64 29.21 -92.81
N GLY A 59 22.91 27.92 -92.61
CA GLY A 59 23.52 27.43 -91.35
C GLY A 59 24.58 26.35 -91.53
N TYR A 60 25.63 26.38 -90.70
CA TYR A 60 26.74 25.43 -90.67
C TYR A 60 26.46 24.33 -89.64
N ASN A 61 26.36 23.09 -90.10
CA ASN A 61 26.17 21.96 -89.20
C ASN A 61 27.52 21.41 -88.73
N MET A 62 27.84 21.59 -87.45
CA MET A 62 29.10 21.10 -86.87
C MET A 62 29.18 19.57 -86.74
N GLN A 63 28.08 18.86 -86.92
CA GLN A 63 28.10 17.39 -86.83
C GLN A 63 28.68 16.73 -88.08
N ASP A 64 28.48 17.35 -89.24
CA ASP A 64 28.97 16.83 -90.52
C ASP A 64 29.85 17.81 -91.29
N ASN A 65 30.01 19.02 -90.76
CA ASN A 65 30.78 20.13 -91.33
C ASN A 65 30.32 20.56 -92.73
N TYR A 66 29.02 20.47 -93.02
CA TYR A 66 28.42 21.04 -94.23
C TYR A 66 27.58 22.26 -93.90
N ILE A 67 27.38 23.12 -94.90
CA ILE A 67 26.42 24.23 -94.83
C ILE A 67 25.11 23.79 -95.47
N TYR A 68 24.00 24.11 -94.83
CA TYR A 68 22.67 23.81 -95.32
C TYR A 68 21.85 25.09 -95.51
N SER A 69 20.93 25.03 -96.47
CA SER A 69 19.99 26.12 -96.72
C SER A 69 18.67 25.65 -97.28
N VAL A 70 17.60 26.42 -97.09
CA VAL A 70 16.26 26.12 -97.60
C VAL A 70 15.94 27.04 -98.78
N LYS A 71 15.38 26.47 -99.85
CA LYS A 71 14.94 27.28 -101.01
C LYS A 71 13.88 28.30 -100.59
N ARG A 72 14.07 29.55 -101.00
CA ARG A 72 13.13 30.66 -100.80
C ARG A 72 12.03 30.62 -101.88
N GLY A 73 10.76 30.82 -101.50
CA GLY A 73 9.58 30.75 -102.38
C GLY A 73 8.51 29.74 -101.94
N SER A 74 7.24 30.04 -102.24
CA SER A 74 6.03 29.44 -101.60
C SER A 74 5.74 27.97 -101.91
N ASP A 75 6.36 27.39 -102.95
CA ASP A 75 5.73 26.23 -103.59
C ASP A 75 6.35 24.86 -103.19
N ASN A 76 7.50 24.79 -102.49
CA ASN A 76 8.08 23.47 -102.14
C ASN A 76 9.29 23.38 -101.16
N TYR A 77 9.41 24.20 -100.08
CA TYR A 77 10.52 24.26 -99.08
C TYR A 77 11.64 23.20 -99.20
N ALA A 78 12.51 23.32 -100.20
CA ALA A 78 13.48 22.29 -100.52
C ALA A 78 14.79 22.54 -99.75
N LEU A 79 15.31 21.52 -99.06
CA LEU A 79 16.59 21.60 -98.36
C LEU A 79 17.74 21.35 -99.35
N TYR A 80 18.76 22.21 -99.28
CA TYR A 80 20.00 22.13 -100.02
C TYR A 80 21.19 22.00 -99.07
N ARG A 81 22.20 21.26 -99.49
CA ARG A 81 23.48 21.09 -98.80
C ARG A 81 24.64 21.57 -99.69
N PHE A 82 25.65 22.15 -99.05
CA PHE A 82 26.87 22.68 -99.66
C PHE A 82 28.09 22.15 -98.90
N GLY A 83 29.05 21.58 -99.63
CA GLY A 83 30.41 21.36 -99.17
C GLY A 83 31.33 22.51 -99.55
N SER A 84 32.63 22.36 -99.28
CA SER A 84 33.66 23.38 -99.49
C SER A 84 33.87 23.82 -100.94
N ASN A 85 33.27 23.13 -101.91
CA ASN A 85 33.20 23.53 -103.32
C ASN A 85 31.94 24.37 -103.68
N PHE A 86 31.05 24.58 -102.72
CA PHE A 86 29.83 25.40 -102.82
C PHE A 86 28.85 25.03 -103.94
N VAL A 87 28.88 23.81 -104.47
CA VAL A 87 27.87 23.33 -105.41
C VAL A 87 26.57 23.00 -104.64
N PRO A 88 25.37 23.44 -105.04
CA PRO A 88 24.14 23.09 -104.33
C PRO A 88 23.70 21.65 -104.60
N GLN A 89 23.49 20.85 -103.54
CA GLN A 89 22.87 19.53 -103.63
C GLN A 89 21.46 19.55 -103.03
N ARG A 90 20.42 19.30 -103.84
CA ARG A 90 19.04 19.19 -103.35
C ARG A 90 18.85 17.86 -102.60
N LEU A 91 18.40 17.92 -101.35
CA LEU A 91 18.18 16.74 -100.50
C LEU A 91 16.71 16.29 -100.48
N GLY A 92 15.76 17.20 -100.68
CA GLY A 92 14.33 16.88 -100.71
C GLY A 92 13.48 18.06 -100.23
N THR A 93 12.16 17.85 -100.17
CA THR A 93 11.20 18.84 -99.63
C THR A 93 11.02 18.59 -98.13
N ILE A 94 11.06 19.67 -97.34
CA ILE A 94 10.77 19.61 -95.91
C ILE A 94 9.26 19.63 -95.68
N SER A 95 8.76 18.65 -94.93
CA SER A 95 7.35 18.56 -94.54
C SER A 95 7.12 19.17 -93.15
N GLY A 96 5.91 19.67 -92.88
CA GLY A 96 5.54 20.29 -91.60
C GLY A 96 5.78 21.81 -91.49
N LEU A 97 6.29 22.44 -92.55
CA LEU A 97 6.36 23.89 -92.67
C LEU A 97 5.06 24.46 -93.28
N PRO A 98 4.63 25.68 -92.89
CA PRO A 98 3.35 26.26 -93.31
C PRO A 98 3.36 26.63 -94.80
N ALA A 99 2.33 26.23 -95.57
CA ALA A 99 2.25 26.53 -97.00
C ALA A 99 2.17 28.04 -97.28
N GLY A 100 2.78 28.52 -98.38
CA GLY A 100 2.69 29.93 -98.81
C GLY A 100 3.72 30.90 -98.19
N GLY A 101 4.60 30.44 -97.30
CA GLY A 101 5.69 31.24 -96.72
C GLY A 101 7.03 31.07 -97.45
N THR A 102 8.08 31.75 -96.97
CA THR A 102 9.47 31.57 -97.43
C THR A 102 10.41 31.34 -96.24
N ALA A 103 11.44 30.51 -96.39
CA ALA A 103 12.45 30.36 -95.34
C ALA A 103 13.24 31.67 -95.23
N ALA A 104 13.06 32.39 -94.12
CA ALA A 104 13.63 33.72 -93.93
C ALA A 104 15.08 33.60 -93.46
N THR A 105 15.27 33.03 -92.26
CA THR A 105 16.57 32.88 -91.60
C THR A 105 16.65 31.62 -90.76
N GLY A 106 17.86 31.16 -90.47
CA GLY A 106 18.08 30.03 -89.59
C GLY A 106 19.55 29.64 -89.44
N ASP A 107 19.85 29.01 -88.31
CA ASP A 107 21.19 28.50 -87.99
C ASP A 107 21.10 27.15 -87.26
N PHE A 108 22.22 26.43 -87.19
CA PHE A 108 22.30 25.15 -86.49
C PHE A 108 22.63 25.33 -85.03
N ALA A 109 22.05 24.46 -84.21
CA ALA A 109 22.54 24.19 -82.88
C ALA A 109 23.68 23.16 -82.91
N ASN A 110 24.51 23.12 -81.86
CA ASN A 110 25.54 22.08 -81.69
C ASN A 110 24.96 20.65 -81.69
N ASP A 111 23.65 20.49 -81.42
CA ASP A 111 22.95 19.21 -81.44
C ASP A 111 22.57 18.74 -82.86
N GLY A 112 22.93 19.49 -83.90
CA GLY A 112 22.73 19.15 -85.32
C GLY A 112 21.33 19.43 -85.83
N ARG A 113 20.47 20.06 -85.02
CA ARG A 113 19.14 20.49 -85.47
C ARG A 113 19.19 21.86 -86.11
N PHE A 114 18.43 22.01 -87.19
CA PHE A 114 18.39 23.25 -87.95
C PHE A 114 17.17 24.07 -87.54
N TYR A 115 17.38 25.27 -87.02
CA TYR A 115 16.30 26.14 -86.55
C TYR A 115 16.05 27.25 -87.55
N VAL A 116 14.82 27.33 -88.06
CA VAL A 116 14.47 28.17 -89.21
C VAL A 116 13.18 28.94 -88.96
N PHE A 117 13.19 30.24 -89.23
CA PHE A 117 12.00 31.08 -89.30
C PHE A 117 11.38 31.06 -90.70
N ILE A 118 10.06 31.00 -90.77
CA ILE A 118 9.30 31.04 -92.02
C ILE A 118 8.52 32.35 -92.10
N GLY A 119 8.66 33.09 -93.20
CA GLY A 119 7.92 34.32 -93.45
C GLY A 119 7.93 34.78 -94.91
N GLY A 120 7.04 35.70 -95.29
CA GLY A 120 7.10 36.43 -96.56
C GLY A 120 7.52 37.88 -96.30
N LEU A 121 8.04 38.60 -97.30
CA LEU A 121 8.67 39.94 -97.19
C LEU A 121 7.80 41.07 -96.55
N SER A 122 6.59 40.77 -96.07
CA SER A 122 5.77 41.65 -95.25
C SER A 122 4.93 40.95 -94.16
N ASN A 123 4.99 39.61 -94.01
CA ASN A 123 4.21 38.83 -93.03
C ASN A 123 5.02 37.61 -92.54
N VAL A 124 6.00 37.81 -91.66
CA VAL A 124 6.69 36.72 -90.95
C VAL A 124 5.83 36.34 -89.74
N ASP A 125 5.57 35.04 -89.51
CA ASP A 125 5.09 34.62 -88.19
C ASP A 125 6.24 34.79 -87.21
N THR A 126 6.23 35.92 -86.53
CA THR A 126 7.25 36.32 -85.56
C THR A 126 7.15 35.55 -84.25
N SER A 127 6.12 34.70 -84.09
CA SER A 127 5.84 33.95 -82.85
C SER A 127 6.27 32.49 -82.89
N THR A 128 6.74 31.98 -84.03
CA THR A 128 7.11 30.56 -84.18
C THR A 128 8.44 30.41 -84.89
N ILE A 129 9.36 29.63 -84.30
CA ILE A 129 10.55 29.11 -84.98
C ILE A 129 10.37 27.62 -85.26
N TYR A 130 10.79 27.14 -86.42
CA TYR A 130 10.65 25.73 -86.80
C TYR A 130 11.97 25.01 -86.64
N ARG A 131 11.92 23.89 -85.92
CA ARG A 131 13.07 23.00 -85.75
C ARG A 131 12.98 21.88 -86.78
N ILE A 132 13.90 21.87 -87.72
CA ILE A 132 13.99 20.91 -88.82
C ILE A 132 15.01 19.83 -88.46
N ASN A 133 14.58 18.58 -88.60
CA ASN A 133 15.49 17.44 -88.63
C ASN A 133 15.90 17.19 -90.08
N ILE A 134 17.17 17.46 -90.39
CA ILE A 134 17.70 17.41 -91.76
C ILE A 134 17.81 15.98 -92.31
N GLN A 135 17.82 14.96 -91.45
CA GLN A 135 17.88 13.56 -91.87
C GLN A 135 16.49 13.05 -92.29
N THR A 136 15.43 13.45 -91.58
CA THR A 136 14.05 13.02 -91.86
C THR A 136 13.27 13.99 -92.74
N LEU A 137 13.81 15.20 -92.98
CA LEU A 137 13.15 16.28 -93.72
C LEU A 137 11.76 16.64 -93.14
N THR A 138 11.66 16.66 -91.82
CA THR A 138 10.45 17.03 -91.08
C THR A 138 10.71 18.23 -90.17
N ALA A 139 9.75 19.13 -90.07
CA ALA A 139 9.80 20.32 -89.22
C ALA A 139 8.79 20.23 -88.07
N THR A 140 9.20 20.66 -86.88
CA THR A 140 8.32 20.82 -85.71
C THR A 140 8.32 22.28 -85.24
N PRO A 141 7.15 22.91 -85.01
CA PRO A 141 7.10 24.28 -84.52
C PRO A 141 7.54 24.38 -83.05
N VAL A 142 8.20 25.48 -82.72
CA VAL A 142 8.55 25.91 -81.37
C VAL A 142 7.95 27.30 -81.17
N THR A 143 6.90 27.39 -80.36
CA THR A 143 6.23 28.65 -80.04
C THR A 143 7.10 29.50 -79.12
N LEU A 144 7.26 30.77 -79.47
CA LEU A 144 8.07 31.72 -78.73
C LEU A 144 7.26 32.37 -77.60
N SER A 145 7.92 32.64 -76.48
CA SER A 145 7.29 33.31 -75.33
C SER A 145 6.84 34.74 -75.63
N ARG A 146 7.37 35.34 -76.70
CA ARG A 146 6.85 36.54 -77.34
C ARG A 146 7.24 36.55 -78.82
N PRO A 147 6.51 37.29 -79.65
CA PRO A 147 6.91 37.53 -81.02
C PRO A 147 8.22 38.33 -81.09
N VAL A 148 9.08 38.04 -82.08
CA VAL A 148 10.31 38.78 -82.39
C VAL A 148 10.33 39.27 -83.84
N GLN A 149 10.53 40.57 -84.06
CA GLN A 149 10.68 41.13 -85.41
C GLN A 149 12.12 41.01 -85.88
N ILE A 150 12.51 39.86 -86.39
CA ILE A 150 13.89 39.57 -86.76
C ILE A 150 14.36 40.48 -87.89
N GLY A 151 15.56 41.02 -87.75
CA GLY A 151 16.13 41.94 -88.72
C GLY A 151 16.37 41.32 -90.08
N THR A 152 17.28 40.34 -90.12
CA THR A 152 17.37 39.40 -91.26
C THR A 152 17.98 38.08 -90.83
N ASP A 153 18.83 38.01 -89.80
CA ASP A 153 19.59 36.80 -89.47
C ASP A 153 19.61 36.42 -87.99
N ILE A 154 19.89 35.15 -87.68
CA ILE A 154 20.12 34.62 -86.32
C ILE A 154 21.40 33.77 -86.27
N ALA A 155 22.06 33.73 -85.11
CA ALA A 155 23.27 32.94 -84.91
C ALA A 155 23.26 32.19 -83.58
N TRP A 156 23.82 30.98 -83.56
CA TRP A 156 23.93 30.19 -82.33
C TRP A 156 25.19 30.49 -81.52
N HIS A 157 25.05 30.66 -80.21
CA HIS A 157 26.18 30.72 -79.27
C HIS A 157 25.78 30.14 -77.92
N ASP A 158 26.66 29.30 -77.35
CA ASP A 158 26.56 28.76 -75.98
C ASP A 158 25.14 28.32 -75.54
N GLY A 159 24.46 27.55 -76.38
CA GLY A 159 23.16 26.97 -76.06
C GLY A 159 21.93 27.81 -76.40
N LEU A 160 22.12 29.04 -76.91
CA LEU A 160 21.04 29.96 -77.25
C LEU A 160 21.17 30.45 -78.70
N LEU A 161 20.04 30.77 -79.31
CA LEU A 161 19.99 31.48 -80.60
C LEU A 161 19.93 32.98 -80.34
N TYR A 162 20.84 33.74 -80.93
CA TYR A 162 20.91 35.18 -80.80
C TYR A 162 20.47 35.84 -82.10
N GLY A 163 19.71 36.92 -81.98
CA GLY A 163 19.25 37.71 -83.11
C GLY A 163 19.14 39.18 -82.74
N SER A 164 18.85 40.01 -83.74
CA SER A 164 18.43 41.39 -83.50
C SER A 164 17.02 41.61 -84.01
N GLU A 165 16.23 42.39 -83.25
CA GLU A 165 14.89 42.80 -83.62
C GLU A 165 14.79 44.32 -83.77
N GLN A 166 13.96 44.78 -84.70
CA GLN A 166 13.69 46.21 -84.86
C GLN A 166 12.55 46.64 -83.94
N ASP A 167 12.63 47.84 -83.38
CA ASP A 167 11.49 48.50 -82.76
C ASP A 167 10.69 49.35 -83.76
N ALA A 168 9.54 49.88 -83.31
CA ALA A 168 8.62 50.66 -84.15
C ALA A 168 9.25 51.93 -84.78
N ASN A 169 10.42 52.38 -84.29
CA ASN A 169 11.11 53.58 -84.77
C ASN A 169 12.30 53.25 -85.68
N GLY A 170 12.53 51.97 -85.99
CA GLY A 170 13.60 51.54 -86.87
C GLY A 170 14.92 51.16 -86.19
N TYR A 171 14.98 51.17 -84.85
CA TYR A 171 16.22 50.92 -84.09
C TYR A 171 16.27 49.52 -83.50
N GLY A 172 17.48 48.94 -83.43
CA GLY A 172 17.67 47.52 -83.10
C GLY A 172 17.88 47.19 -81.61
N TRP A 173 17.31 46.06 -81.20
CA TRP A 173 17.51 45.38 -79.92
C TRP A 173 18.15 44.01 -80.13
N THR A 174 19.07 43.62 -79.25
CA THR A 174 19.60 42.24 -79.25
C THR A 174 18.74 41.35 -78.36
N PHE A 175 18.39 40.18 -78.86
CA PHE A 175 17.64 39.17 -78.11
C PHE A 175 18.36 37.81 -78.16
N SER A 176 18.01 36.95 -77.21
CA SER A 176 18.31 35.53 -77.28
C SER A 176 17.03 34.70 -77.17
N ILE A 177 17.01 33.56 -77.84
CA ILE A 177 15.97 32.55 -77.79
C ILE A 177 16.59 31.30 -77.21
N ASN A 178 15.97 30.77 -76.16
CA ASN A 178 16.23 29.41 -75.74
C ASN A 178 15.48 28.46 -76.69
N PRO A 179 16.19 27.72 -77.56
CA PRO A 179 15.60 26.89 -78.62
C PRO A 179 14.84 25.67 -78.08
N ALA A 180 15.08 25.27 -76.81
CA ALA A 180 14.43 24.14 -76.18
C ALA A 180 13.07 24.52 -75.60
N THR A 181 12.93 25.76 -75.12
CA THR A 181 11.73 26.23 -74.41
C THR A 181 10.93 27.28 -75.18
N GLY A 182 11.52 27.90 -76.21
CA GLY A 182 10.95 29.05 -76.90
C GLY A 182 11.03 30.36 -76.11
N ALA A 183 11.68 30.37 -74.93
CA ALA A 183 11.78 31.59 -74.12
C ALA A 183 12.67 32.64 -74.81
N VAL A 184 12.14 33.85 -74.97
CA VAL A 184 12.85 34.97 -75.61
C VAL A 184 13.24 36.03 -74.58
N THR A 185 14.53 36.25 -74.39
CA THR A 185 15.06 37.29 -73.49
C THR A 185 15.56 38.48 -74.29
N ARG A 186 15.10 39.68 -73.92
CA ARG A 186 15.54 40.94 -74.53
C ARG A 186 16.71 41.42 -73.69
N LEU A 187 17.89 41.53 -74.29
CA LEU A 187 19.12 41.77 -73.52
C LEU A 187 19.37 43.28 -73.37
N ARG A 188 19.50 43.99 -74.50
CA ARG A 188 19.79 45.43 -74.47
C ARG A 188 19.30 46.16 -75.71
N PHE A 189 18.94 47.44 -75.50
CA PHE A 189 18.79 48.40 -76.58
C PHE A 189 20.16 48.92 -76.97
N ASN A 190 20.60 48.58 -78.17
CA ASN A 190 21.88 49.06 -78.70
C ASN A 190 21.67 50.10 -79.80
N GLY A 191 20.45 50.23 -80.32
CA GLY A 191 20.17 51.03 -81.51
C GLY A 191 20.73 50.41 -82.79
N ILE A 192 21.32 49.22 -82.73
CA ILE A 192 22.02 48.54 -83.84
C ILE A 192 21.13 47.42 -84.37
N TRP A 193 20.77 47.51 -85.65
CA TRP A 193 20.04 46.47 -86.36
C TRP A 193 21.00 45.67 -87.25
N THR A 194 21.17 44.37 -86.93
CA THR A 194 22.10 43.50 -87.64
C THR A 194 21.45 42.84 -88.84
N ILE A 195 22.20 42.76 -89.93
CA ILE A 195 21.80 42.11 -91.17
C ILE A 195 22.44 40.73 -91.38
N ALA A 196 23.53 40.40 -90.70
CA ALA A 196 24.07 39.04 -90.70
C ALA A 196 24.73 38.79 -89.36
N MET A 197 24.68 37.56 -88.87
CA MET A 197 25.22 37.20 -87.56
C MET A 197 26.08 35.95 -87.61
N TRP A 198 27.02 35.86 -86.68
CA TRP A 198 27.91 34.72 -86.51
C TRP A 198 28.12 34.45 -85.03
N GLY A 199 28.06 33.18 -84.63
CA GLY A 199 28.41 32.74 -83.29
C GLY A 199 29.72 31.96 -83.28
N GLY A 200 30.55 32.19 -82.27
CA GLY A 200 31.82 31.48 -82.04
C GLY A 200 32.15 31.37 -80.55
N LEU A 201 33.30 30.78 -80.19
CA LEU A 201 33.68 30.54 -78.79
C LEU A 201 33.80 31.83 -77.95
N ASN A 202 34.28 32.91 -78.56
CA ASN A 202 34.50 34.19 -77.90
C ASN A 202 33.31 35.16 -78.00
N GLY A 203 32.13 34.72 -78.46
CA GLY A 203 30.88 35.49 -78.40
C GLY A 203 30.07 35.48 -79.70
N VAL A 204 29.08 36.37 -79.73
CA VAL A 204 28.19 36.61 -80.89
C VAL A 204 28.62 37.89 -81.59
N PHE A 205 28.70 37.85 -82.92
CA PHE A 205 29.09 39.00 -83.73
C PHE A 205 28.02 39.25 -84.79
N GLY A 206 27.81 40.52 -85.11
CA GLY A 206 26.82 40.91 -86.10
C GLY A 206 27.28 42.06 -86.96
N MET A 207 26.96 41.97 -88.24
CA MET A 207 27.15 43.04 -89.22
C MET A 207 25.88 43.88 -89.30
N ALA A 208 26.00 45.20 -89.33
CA ALA A 208 24.89 46.13 -89.51
C ALA A 208 25.07 46.98 -90.78
N LEU A 209 23.99 47.41 -91.42
CA LEU A 209 24.09 48.40 -92.50
C LEU A 209 24.30 49.78 -91.92
N ALA A 210 25.11 50.60 -92.60
CA ALA A 210 25.41 51.97 -92.19
C ALA A 210 24.16 52.81 -91.85
N GLN A 211 23.06 52.60 -92.58
CA GLN A 211 21.81 53.36 -92.42
C GLN A 211 20.99 53.00 -91.17
N TYR A 212 21.29 51.89 -90.49
CA TYR A 212 20.55 51.42 -89.30
C TYR A 212 21.38 51.48 -88.03
N VAL A 213 22.42 52.32 -88.01
CA VAL A 213 23.27 52.56 -86.86
C VAL A 213 23.21 54.05 -86.52
N PRO A 214 22.91 54.43 -85.27
CA PRO A 214 22.90 55.83 -84.87
C PRO A 214 24.32 56.47 -85.00
N PRO A 215 24.43 57.79 -85.28
CA PRO A 215 25.70 58.49 -85.43
C PRO A 215 26.67 58.22 -84.25
N PRO A 216 27.99 58.09 -84.49
CA PRO A 216 28.77 58.81 -85.51
C PRO A 216 29.32 57.93 -86.66
N ALA A 217 28.72 56.78 -86.94
CA ALA A 217 29.22 55.91 -88.00
C ALA A 217 29.24 56.64 -89.38
N PRO A 218 30.33 56.58 -90.16
CA PRO A 218 30.39 57.24 -91.46
C PRO A 218 29.41 56.60 -92.44
N PRO A 219 28.67 57.39 -93.23
CA PRO A 219 27.49 56.93 -93.99
C PRO A 219 27.78 55.99 -95.18
N THR A 220 29.04 55.55 -95.37
CA THR A 220 29.48 54.74 -96.53
C THR A 220 30.06 53.37 -96.17
N SER A 221 30.20 53.02 -94.88
CA SER A 221 30.77 51.74 -94.42
C SER A 221 29.83 51.00 -93.47
N ASN A 222 29.71 49.70 -93.64
CA ASN A 222 28.90 48.80 -92.82
C ASN A 222 29.74 48.30 -91.63
N PRO A 223 29.35 48.58 -90.38
CA PRO A 223 30.10 48.16 -89.19
C PRO A 223 29.77 46.74 -88.74
N MET A 224 30.75 46.13 -88.06
CA MET A 224 30.62 44.87 -87.33
C MET A 224 30.83 45.10 -85.84
N TYR A 225 30.00 44.42 -85.05
CA TYR A 225 29.98 44.51 -83.60
C TYR A 225 30.11 43.13 -82.96
N ALA A 226 30.80 43.05 -81.82
CA ALA A 226 30.67 41.96 -80.88
C ALA A 226 29.55 42.28 -79.89
N PHE A 227 28.72 41.30 -79.58
CA PHE A 227 27.67 41.41 -78.59
C PHE A 227 28.04 40.55 -77.41
N ASP A 228 28.08 41.15 -76.22
CA ASP A 228 28.19 40.43 -74.96
C ASP A 228 26.96 39.52 -74.79
N PRO A 229 27.13 38.19 -74.75
CA PRO A 229 26.00 37.24 -74.76
C PRO A 229 25.12 37.29 -73.50
N ALA A 230 25.64 37.83 -72.39
CA ALA A 230 24.94 37.91 -71.11
C ALA A 230 24.17 39.22 -70.96
N THR A 231 24.78 40.33 -71.40
CA THR A 231 24.26 41.69 -71.18
C THR A 231 23.69 42.34 -72.44
N GLY A 232 24.02 41.79 -73.61
CA GLY A 232 23.69 42.38 -74.91
C GLY A 232 24.48 43.64 -75.24
N VAL A 233 25.50 44.04 -74.47
CA VAL A 233 26.32 45.23 -74.81
C VAL A 233 27.04 45.00 -76.14
N ALA A 234 26.89 45.94 -77.08
CA ALA A 234 27.65 45.92 -78.33
C ALA A 234 28.99 46.66 -78.19
N SER A 235 30.09 46.03 -78.62
CA SER A 235 31.39 46.67 -78.85
C SER A 235 31.69 46.72 -80.34
N TYR A 236 32.16 47.88 -80.81
CA TYR A 236 32.58 48.05 -82.19
C TYR A 236 33.88 47.30 -82.43
N GLU A 237 33.92 46.48 -83.49
CA GLU A 237 35.08 45.67 -83.83
C GLU A 237 35.75 46.14 -85.13
N ALA A 238 34.96 46.37 -86.20
CA ALA A 238 35.49 46.78 -87.51
C ALA A 238 34.43 47.35 -88.45
N ALA A 239 34.85 47.82 -89.63
CA ALA A 239 33.96 48.27 -90.71
C ALA A 239 34.44 47.86 -92.11
N GLY A 240 33.50 47.74 -93.06
CA GLY A 240 33.75 47.33 -94.46
C GLY A 240 32.66 47.79 -95.42
N THR A 241 32.73 47.41 -96.70
CA THR A 241 31.74 47.81 -97.74
C THR A 241 31.03 46.60 -98.32
N LEU A 242 29.71 46.72 -98.55
CA LEU A 242 28.88 45.69 -99.18
C LEU A 242 28.52 46.10 -100.63
N GLY A 243 28.38 45.13 -101.54
CA GLY A 243 27.89 45.36 -102.91
C GLY A 243 26.42 45.80 -102.96
N THR A 244 25.95 46.32 -104.11
CA THR A 244 24.65 47.01 -104.29
C THR A 244 23.41 46.22 -103.84
N GLN A 245 22.44 46.95 -103.26
CA GLN A 245 21.11 46.56 -102.72
C GLN A 245 20.71 45.08 -102.81
N VAL A 246 21.10 44.33 -101.78
CA VAL A 246 20.69 42.96 -101.49
C VAL A 246 19.50 42.97 -100.52
N THR A 247 18.56 42.04 -100.67
CA THR A 247 17.34 41.94 -99.84
C THR A 247 17.31 40.78 -98.86
N ASN A 248 18.31 39.90 -98.88
CA ASN A 248 18.54 38.94 -97.80
C ASN A 248 20.03 38.76 -97.51
N TYR A 249 20.37 38.62 -96.24
CA TYR A 249 21.73 38.43 -95.74
C TYR A 249 21.70 37.37 -94.66
N GLU A 250 22.50 36.33 -94.81
CA GLU A 250 22.56 35.21 -93.87
C GLU A 250 24.02 34.83 -93.62
N GLY A 251 24.45 34.87 -92.36
CA GLY A 251 25.80 34.58 -91.91
C GLY A 251 25.89 33.17 -91.32
N THR A 252 26.98 32.47 -91.60
CA THR A 252 27.29 31.23 -90.88
C THR A 252 28.77 30.95 -90.77
N LYS A 253 29.17 30.23 -89.71
CA LYS A 253 30.54 29.78 -89.46
C LYS A 253 30.55 28.55 -88.54
N CYS A 254 31.72 27.96 -88.33
CA CYS A 254 31.85 26.99 -87.26
C CYS A 254 31.80 27.66 -85.88
N GLN A 255 30.99 27.12 -84.96
CA GLN A 255 30.75 27.75 -83.65
C GLN A 255 31.80 27.37 -82.60
N LEU A 256 32.63 26.35 -82.86
CA LEU A 256 33.73 25.91 -81.99
C LEU A 256 35.07 26.62 -82.27
N SER A 257 35.09 27.63 -83.11
CA SER A 257 36.26 28.47 -83.34
C SER A 257 36.04 29.89 -82.81
N ASP A 258 37.14 30.57 -82.47
CA ASP A 258 37.10 31.99 -82.13
C ASP A 258 36.63 32.83 -83.33
N ASN A 259 36.16 34.02 -83.02
CA ASN A 259 35.86 35.03 -84.02
C ASN A 259 37.13 35.83 -84.39
N PRO A 260 37.29 36.26 -85.65
CA PRO A 260 38.57 36.67 -86.22
C PRO A 260 39.14 38.08 -85.82
N TRP A 261 38.98 38.58 -84.57
CA TRP A 261 39.29 39.98 -84.11
C TRP A 261 40.37 40.10 -82.97
N PRO A 262 40.94 41.31 -82.59
CA PRO A 262 42.14 41.46 -81.69
C PRO A 262 41.92 41.55 -80.13
N LYS A 263 42.97 41.21 -79.33
CA LYS A 263 42.99 40.91 -77.85
C LYS A 263 43.18 42.11 -76.85
N VAL A 264 42.58 42.10 -75.62
CA VAL A 264 42.59 43.23 -74.59
C VAL A 264 42.76 42.82 -73.09
N VAL A 265 43.13 43.73 -72.15
CA VAL A 265 43.19 43.49 -70.66
C VAL A 265 42.07 44.19 -69.89
N ARG A 266 41.45 43.52 -68.90
CA ARG A 266 40.48 44.15 -67.99
C ARG A 266 40.78 43.87 -66.51
N ILE A 267 40.50 44.84 -65.63
CA ILE A 267 40.71 44.74 -64.17
C ILE A 267 39.42 45.09 -63.44
N ARG A 268 39.10 44.36 -62.38
CA ARG A 268 38.08 44.73 -61.38
C ARG A 268 38.65 44.72 -59.97
N TYR A 269 38.01 45.44 -59.05
CA TYR A 269 38.41 45.53 -57.65
C TYR A 269 37.54 44.66 -56.75
N ALA A 270 38.14 44.14 -55.69
CA ALA A 270 37.45 43.49 -54.58
C ALA A 270 37.91 44.08 -53.25
N LYS A 271 37.08 43.96 -52.22
CA LYS A 271 37.41 44.41 -50.87
C LYS A 271 37.21 43.31 -49.83
N THR A 272 38.14 43.24 -48.89
CA THR A 272 38.06 42.39 -47.71
C THR A 272 38.46 43.20 -46.48
N THR A 273 37.89 42.85 -45.33
CA THR A 273 38.23 43.46 -44.04
C THR A 273 38.57 42.38 -43.02
N LEU A 274 39.41 42.70 -42.03
CA LEU A 274 39.77 41.81 -40.93
C LEU A 274 39.55 42.52 -39.58
N PRO A 275 38.72 41.96 -38.69
CA PRO A 275 37.90 40.76 -38.88
C PRO A 275 36.82 40.94 -39.97
N GLY A 276 36.43 39.82 -40.60
CA GLY A 276 35.71 39.70 -41.89
C GLY A 276 34.53 40.64 -42.19
N ASN A 277 34.37 40.97 -43.48
CA ASN A 277 33.17 41.53 -44.14
C ASN A 277 32.46 42.68 -43.43
N VAL A 278 33.20 43.54 -42.73
CA VAL A 278 32.63 44.77 -42.17
C VAL A 278 32.20 45.69 -43.31
N ASN A 279 30.92 46.09 -43.27
CA ASN A 279 30.33 47.05 -44.19
C ASN A 279 30.91 48.45 -43.93
N GLN A 280 32.05 48.72 -44.54
CA GLN A 280 32.74 49.99 -44.52
C GLN A 280 33.15 50.34 -45.94
N ASN A 281 32.78 51.53 -46.41
CA ASN A 281 33.19 52.03 -47.73
C ASN A 281 34.66 52.44 -47.71
N PHE A 282 35.38 52.00 -48.74
CA PHE A 282 36.76 52.38 -49.01
C PHE A 282 36.87 52.88 -50.44
N THR A 283 37.52 54.03 -50.61
CA THR A 283 37.68 54.69 -51.90
C THR A 283 39.02 54.29 -52.51
N ILE A 284 38.98 53.68 -53.70
CA ILE A 284 40.16 53.25 -54.46
C ILE A 284 40.38 54.18 -55.66
N ASN A 285 41.59 54.71 -55.77
CA ASN A 285 42.08 55.46 -56.91
C ASN A 285 43.16 54.63 -57.63
N ALA A 286 43.17 54.64 -58.96
CA ALA A 286 44.17 53.92 -59.75
C ALA A 286 44.67 54.72 -60.97
N THR A 287 45.86 54.41 -61.47
CA THR A 287 46.41 54.97 -62.73
C THR A 287 46.06 54.08 -63.94
N ASN A 288 46.61 54.38 -65.14
CA ASN A 288 46.45 53.59 -66.38
C ASN A 288 45.01 53.48 -66.93
N GLY A 289 44.27 54.59 -66.81
CA GLY A 289 42.93 54.75 -67.37
C GLY A 289 41.81 54.07 -66.57
N LEU A 290 42.12 53.60 -65.36
CA LEU A 290 41.14 52.99 -64.45
C LEU A 290 40.43 54.09 -63.62
N PRO A 291 39.10 54.20 -63.65
CA PRO A 291 38.37 55.20 -62.87
C PRO A 291 38.40 54.94 -61.35
N GLN A 292 38.27 56.03 -60.58
CA GLN A 292 38.05 55.96 -59.13
C GLN A 292 36.81 55.11 -58.82
N THR A 293 36.93 54.21 -57.85
CA THR A 293 35.87 53.27 -57.49
C THR A 293 35.73 53.19 -55.96
N VAL A 294 34.51 53.30 -55.46
CA VAL A 294 34.19 53.04 -54.05
C VAL A 294 33.74 51.58 -53.92
N ILE A 295 34.36 50.84 -53.01
CA ILE A 295 34.05 49.43 -52.77
C ILE A 295 33.96 49.17 -51.27
N ASN A 296 33.12 48.22 -50.86
CA ASN A 296 33.13 47.65 -49.52
C ASN A 296 33.10 46.12 -49.58
N ALA A 297 33.47 45.48 -48.47
CA ALA A 297 33.60 44.02 -48.43
C ALA A 297 32.26 43.26 -48.55
N THR A 298 31.12 43.95 -48.46
CA THR A 298 29.77 43.36 -48.54
C THR A 298 29.10 43.50 -49.90
N THR A 299 29.50 44.48 -50.73
CA THR A 299 28.90 44.76 -52.04
C THR A 299 29.54 43.97 -53.19
N GLY A 300 30.56 43.15 -52.92
CA GLY A 300 31.19 42.27 -53.91
C GLY A 300 32.26 42.96 -54.77
N PHE A 301 32.30 42.62 -56.06
CA PHE A 301 33.31 43.08 -57.02
C PHE A 301 32.85 44.35 -57.77
N SER A 302 33.80 45.20 -58.17
CA SER A 302 33.50 46.25 -59.16
C SER A 302 33.25 45.66 -60.55
N ALA A 303 32.72 46.47 -61.46
CA ALA A 303 32.73 46.14 -62.88
C ALA A 303 34.17 46.03 -63.41
N TYR A 304 34.36 45.22 -64.46
CA TYR A 304 35.63 45.15 -65.19
C TYR A 304 35.88 46.44 -65.97
N GLN A 305 37.09 46.96 -65.85
CA GLN A 305 37.55 48.20 -66.45
C GLN A 305 38.75 47.90 -67.35
N LYS A 306 38.74 48.43 -68.58
CA LYS A 306 39.81 48.18 -69.56
C LYS A 306 41.08 48.92 -69.14
N LEU A 307 42.21 48.21 -69.14
CA LEU A 307 43.52 48.81 -68.91
C LEU A 307 44.02 49.47 -70.19
N THR A 308 44.41 50.75 -70.12
CA THR A 308 44.79 51.52 -71.33
C THR A 308 46.16 51.10 -71.88
N ASN A 309 47.15 50.87 -71.02
CA ASN A 309 48.48 50.39 -71.42
C ASN A 309 49.01 49.34 -70.42
N PRO A 310 48.94 48.04 -70.75
CA PRO A 310 49.46 46.97 -69.89
C PRO A 310 50.99 46.99 -69.69
N ALA A 311 51.72 47.75 -70.50
CA ALA A 311 53.18 47.88 -70.43
C ALA A 311 53.66 48.98 -69.47
N GLU A 312 52.78 49.65 -68.72
CA GLU A 312 53.12 50.68 -67.73
C GLU A 312 52.79 50.26 -66.29
N ASN A 313 53.45 50.89 -65.31
CA ASN A 313 53.15 50.67 -63.89
C ASN A 313 51.73 51.14 -63.56
N THR A 314 50.99 50.35 -62.77
CA THR A 314 49.67 50.74 -62.27
C THR A 314 49.76 51.01 -60.77
N THR A 315 49.55 52.24 -60.35
CA THR A 315 49.50 52.61 -58.92
C THR A 315 48.08 52.52 -58.41
N PHE A 316 47.88 51.83 -57.29
CA PHE A 316 46.63 51.75 -56.55
C PHE A 316 46.75 52.48 -55.22
N THR A 317 45.77 53.32 -54.90
CA THR A 317 45.72 54.10 -53.66
C THR A 317 44.35 53.99 -53.02
N GLU A 318 44.31 53.58 -51.76
CA GLU A 318 43.12 53.52 -50.92
C GLU A 318 43.14 54.62 -49.85
N GLN A 319 42.06 55.39 -49.75
CA GLN A 319 41.94 56.47 -48.77
C GLN A 319 41.85 55.98 -47.32
N ALA A 320 42.43 56.76 -46.41
CA ALA A 320 42.43 56.52 -44.97
C ALA A 320 41.01 56.44 -44.36
N VAL A 321 40.77 55.46 -43.48
CA VAL A 321 39.57 55.36 -42.66
C VAL A 321 39.97 55.18 -41.19
N ALA A 322 39.41 55.97 -40.27
CA ALA A 322 39.78 55.94 -38.86
C ALA A 322 39.63 54.55 -38.22
N GLY A 323 40.65 54.11 -37.47
CA GLY A 323 40.68 52.80 -36.81
C GLY A 323 40.93 51.61 -37.74
N TRP A 324 40.96 51.82 -39.06
CA TRP A 324 41.34 50.82 -40.06
C TRP A 324 42.73 51.12 -40.60
N ARG A 325 43.54 50.09 -40.82
CA ARG A 325 44.77 50.21 -41.60
C ARG A 325 44.65 49.39 -42.88
N GLY A 326 45.29 49.84 -43.95
CA GLY A 326 45.43 49.02 -45.15
C GLY A 326 46.49 47.96 -44.92
N ALA A 327 46.15 46.70 -45.14
CA ALA A 327 47.01 45.57 -44.80
C ALA A 327 47.62 44.89 -46.04
N ARG A 328 46.86 44.80 -47.14
CA ARG A 328 47.30 44.06 -48.34
C ARG A 328 46.59 44.50 -49.62
N LEU A 329 47.30 44.44 -50.75
CA LEU A 329 46.74 44.42 -52.11
C LEU A 329 47.18 43.13 -52.82
N ARG A 330 46.23 42.34 -53.33
CA ARG A 330 46.50 41.10 -54.09
C ARG A 330 45.72 41.06 -55.39
N CYS A 331 46.40 40.94 -56.54
CA CYS A 331 45.76 40.80 -57.85
C CYS A 331 45.90 39.36 -58.39
N VAL A 332 44.79 38.80 -58.87
CA VAL A 332 44.67 37.41 -59.34
C VAL A 332 44.07 37.39 -60.74
N ALA A 333 44.57 36.52 -61.61
CA ALA A 333 44.03 36.32 -62.95
C ALA A 333 42.66 35.60 -62.89
N ASP A 334 41.62 36.21 -63.42
CA ASP A 334 40.29 35.61 -63.56
C ASP A 334 40.17 34.74 -64.82
N THR A 335 41.03 34.96 -65.81
CA THR A 335 41.13 34.13 -67.02
C THR A 335 42.57 33.67 -67.25
N GLY A 336 42.76 32.64 -68.08
CA GLY A 336 44.04 31.98 -68.28
C GLY A 336 44.45 31.87 -69.75
N ARG A 337 44.55 33.02 -70.43
CA ARG A 337 44.94 33.14 -71.83
C ARG A 337 46.38 33.65 -71.96
N ASP A 338 46.99 33.46 -73.13
CA ASP A 338 48.31 34.01 -73.48
C ASP A 338 49.41 33.77 -72.42
N GLY A 339 49.48 32.55 -71.89
CA GLY A 339 50.52 32.13 -70.94
C GLY A 339 50.25 32.47 -69.48
N VAL A 340 49.12 33.12 -69.17
CA VAL A 340 48.65 33.33 -67.79
C VAL A 340 47.84 32.13 -67.33
N VAL A 341 48.05 31.68 -66.10
CA VAL A 341 47.24 30.62 -65.49
C VAL A 341 46.06 31.26 -64.75
N GLN A 342 44.84 30.86 -65.07
CA GLN A 342 43.64 31.30 -64.35
C GLN A 342 43.79 30.96 -62.85
N GLY A 343 43.48 31.92 -61.98
CA GLY A 343 43.63 31.81 -60.52
C GLY A 343 45.04 32.10 -60.00
N SER A 344 46.02 32.35 -60.87
CA SER A 344 47.37 32.72 -60.42
C SER A 344 47.42 34.13 -59.85
N VAL A 345 48.22 34.31 -58.80
CA VAL A 345 48.50 35.63 -58.22
C VAL A 345 49.54 36.31 -59.07
N VAL A 346 49.18 37.44 -59.67
CA VAL A 346 50.09 38.22 -60.50
C VAL A 346 50.74 39.37 -59.72
N TYR A 347 50.13 39.80 -58.61
CA TYR A 347 50.73 40.78 -57.70
C TYR A 347 50.26 40.57 -56.27
N ASP A 348 51.16 40.77 -55.30
CA ASP A 348 50.86 40.70 -53.88
C ASP A 348 51.76 41.64 -53.06
N ASN A 349 51.16 42.60 -52.35
CA ASN A 349 51.86 43.49 -51.42
C ASN A 349 51.17 43.44 -50.06
N GLN A 350 51.92 43.09 -49.01
CA GLN A 350 51.43 42.88 -47.64
C GLN A 350 51.96 43.91 -46.63
N THR A 351 52.53 45.03 -47.10
CA THR A 351 53.14 46.03 -46.21
C THR A 351 52.06 46.91 -45.56
N PRO A 352 51.75 46.78 -44.26
CA PRO A 352 50.59 47.46 -43.69
C PRO A 352 50.83 48.95 -43.48
N SER A 353 49.80 49.77 -43.66
CA SER A 353 49.81 51.19 -43.27
C SER A 353 49.57 51.36 -41.76
N ALA A 354 49.77 52.57 -41.25
CA ALA A 354 49.31 52.92 -39.90
C ALA A 354 47.77 53.01 -39.88
N ALA A 355 47.15 52.72 -38.73
CA ALA A 355 45.70 52.89 -38.58
C ALA A 355 45.29 54.34 -38.85
N GLY A 356 44.28 54.54 -39.69
CA GLY A 356 43.85 55.87 -40.13
C GLY A 356 44.75 56.54 -41.17
N SER A 357 45.62 55.80 -41.87
CA SER A 357 46.46 56.33 -42.95
C SER A 357 46.16 55.69 -44.32
N THR A 358 46.39 56.46 -45.39
CA THR A 358 46.19 56.05 -46.79
C THR A 358 47.13 54.89 -47.15
N PHE A 359 46.61 53.88 -47.85
CA PHE A 359 47.38 52.72 -48.28
C PHE A 359 47.66 52.79 -49.79
N THR A 360 48.93 52.79 -50.19
CA THR A 360 49.35 52.92 -51.59
C THR A 360 50.23 51.74 -51.98
N SER A 361 49.97 51.18 -53.17
CA SER A 361 50.68 50.03 -53.73
C SER A 361 50.92 50.21 -55.22
N VAL A 362 52.15 49.97 -55.69
CA VAL A 362 52.51 50.12 -57.11
C VAL A 362 52.71 48.74 -57.74
N VAL A 363 51.90 48.42 -58.75
CA VAL A 363 52.04 47.20 -59.56
C VAL A 363 52.98 47.48 -60.73
N PRO A 364 54.06 46.70 -60.90
CA PRO A 364 55.02 46.92 -61.98
C PRO A 364 54.43 46.75 -63.39
N ALA A 365 55.02 47.43 -64.36
CA ALA A 365 54.75 47.30 -65.78
C ALA A 365 54.82 45.83 -66.26
N ASN A 366 54.00 45.48 -67.24
CA ASN A 366 53.91 44.14 -67.84
C ASN A 366 53.41 43.03 -66.89
N THR A 367 52.94 43.36 -65.68
CA THR A 367 52.34 42.38 -64.76
C THR A 367 50.99 41.86 -65.28
N PHE A 368 50.22 42.69 -65.99
CA PHE A 368 48.95 42.30 -66.59
C PHE A 368 49.14 41.96 -68.07
N VAL A 369 48.84 40.73 -68.46
CA VAL A 369 49.03 40.21 -69.83
C VAL A 369 47.75 40.39 -70.63
N LYS A 370 47.89 40.75 -71.91
CA LYS A 370 46.75 40.90 -72.85
C LYS A 370 45.89 39.64 -72.90
N ASP A 371 44.61 39.84 -73.21
CA ASP A 371 43.55 38.83 -73.25
C ASP A 371 43.14 38.22 -71.91
N ASN A 372 43.61 38.80 -70.81
CA ASN A 372 43.27 38.35 -69.48
C ASN A 372 42.47 39.39 -68.67
N ASP A 373 41.60 38.85 -67.82
CA ASP A 373 40.84 39.58 -66.82
C ASP A 373 41.49 39.36 -65.44
N TYR A 374 41.49 40.39 -64.59
CA TYR A 374 42.11 40.33 -63.26
C TYR A 374 41.24 40.92 -62.16
N THR A 375 41.30 40.31 -60.98
CA THR A 375 40.67 40.81 -59.75
C THR A 375 41.74 41.27 -58.77
N CYS A 376 41.75 42.56 -58.45
CA CYS A 376 42.63 43.16 -57.44
C CYS A 376 41.88 43.37 -56.12
N THR A 377 42.22 42.58 -55.12
CA THR A 377 41.61 42.55 -53.79
C THR A 377 42.41 43.39 -52.79
N PHE A 378 41.77 44.39 -52.19
CA PHE A 378 42.31 45.15 -51.07
C PHE A 378 41.87 44.53 -49.75
N THR A 379 42.75 44.47 -48.76
CA THR A 379 42.45 43.99 -47.41
C THR A 379 42.79 45.07 -46.39
N ASN A 380 41.82 45.47 -45.56
CA ASN A 380 42.06 46.35 -44.41
C ASN A 380 41.78 45.64 -43.12
N ASP A 381 42.46 46.02 -42.05
CA ASP A 381 42.25 45.41 -40.75
C ASP A 381 42.15 46.43 -39.62
N ARG A 382 41.46 46.02 -38.54
CA ARG A 382 41.29 46.80 -37.31
C ARG A 382 41.29 45.89 -36.09
N THR A 383 41.68 46.44 -34.94
CA THR A 383 41.71 45.69 -33.67
C THR A 383 40.63 46.19 -32.76
N GLN A 384 39.86 45.29 -32.16
CA GLN A 384 38.79 45.66 -31.25
C GLN A 384 38.91 44.91 -29.94
N VAL A 385 38.55 45.57 -28.85
CA VAL A 385 38.48 44.98 -27.51
C VAL A 385 37.07 45.09 -26.97
N ARG A 386 36.62 44.09 -26.23
CA ARG A 386 35.46 44.17 -25.37
C ARG A 386 35.82 43.74 -23.96
N PHE A 387 35.04 44.17 -22.99
CA PHE A 387 35.29 43.90 -21.59
C PHE A 387 34.23 42.98 -21.00
N VAL A 388 34.67 42.01 -20.22
CA VAL A 388 33.83 41.15 -19.39
C VAL A 388 34.21 41.40 -17.95
N LYS A 389 33.22 41.40 -17.07
CA LYS A 389 33.45 41.47 -15.64
C LYS A 389 33.18 40.11 -15.02
N VAL A 390 34.08 39.69 -14.14
CA VAL A 390 33.84 38.56 -13.22
C VAL A 390 34.13 39.02 -11.80
N THR A 391 33.44 38.40 -10.86
CA THR A 391 33.57 38.66 -9.42
C THR A 391 33.87 37.36 -8.70
N ALA A 392 34.42 37.45 -7.49
CA ALA A 392 34.51 36.36 -6.54
C ALA A 392 33.77 36.77 -5.26
N PRO A 393 32.65 36.10 -4.91
CA PRO A 393 32.02 34.97 -5.63
C PRO A 393 31.52 35.31 -7.04
N ALA A 394 31.40 34.29 -7.91
CA ALA A 394 31.07 34.43 -9.33
C ALA A 394 29.75 35.16 -9.58
N ASN A 395 29.74 36.06 -10.58
CA ASN A 395 28.55 36.72 -11.11
C ASN A 395 27.73 37.52 -10.08
N PHE A 396 28.41 38.12 -9.10
CA PHE A 396 27.80 39.09 -8.21
C PHE A 396 27.20 40.25 -9.03
N ASN A 397 25.87 40.41 -9.01
CA ASN A 397 25.15 41.38 -9.83
C ASN A 397 25.43 42.82 -9.35
N LEU A 398 26.55 43.36 -9.80
CA LEU A 398 27.05 44.67 -9.43
C LEU A 398 27.71 45.31 -10.65
N ASN A 399 27.48 46.61 -10.77
CA ASN A 399 28.05 47.43 -11.83
C ASN A 399 29.45 47.90 -11.43
N PHE A 400 30.40 47.72 -12.32
CA PHE A 400 31.78 48.20 -12.19
C PHE A 400 32.02 49.24 -13.27
N THR A 401 32.48 50.42 -12.86
CA THR A 401 32.81 51.50 -13.78
C THR A 401 34.28 51.43 -14.18
N LEU A 402 34.50 51.39 -15.48
CA LEU A 402 35.80 51.26 -16.12
C LEU A 402 36.07 52.46 -17.00
N THR A 403 37.28 52.98 -16.96
CA THR A 403 37.75 54.04 -17.84
C THR A 403 39.04 53.58 -18.51
N GLY A 404 39.02 53.50 -19.83
CA GLY A 404 40.15 53.07 -20.64
C GLY A 404 40.69 54.14 -21.58
N THR A 405 42.00 54.15 -21.82
CA THR A 405 42.62 54.98 -22.85
C THR A 405 42.53 54.32 -24.24
N ASN A 406 43.11 54.92 -25.29
CA ASN A 406 43.24 54.32 -26.63
C ASN A 406 41.91 53.92 -27.33
N GLY A 407 40.89 54.77 -27.19
CA GLY A 407 39.58 54.58 -27.83
C GLY A 407 38.55 53.81 -26.99
N ILE A 408 38.93 53.32 -25.81
CA ILE A 408 38.04 52.53 -24.95
C ILE A 408 37.05 53.42 -24.19
N GLY A 409 37.46 54.59 -23.69
CA GLY A 409 36.59 55.53 -22.98
C GLY A 409 36.01 54.95 -21.67
N THR A 410 34.96 55.59 -21.14
CA THR A 410 34.26 55.10 -19.94
C THR A 410 33.15 54.13 -20.31
N LEU A 411 33.05 53.03 -19.56
CA LEU A 411 32.04 51.99 -19.70
C LEU A 411 31.66 51.43 -18.33
N THR A 412 30.40 51.07 -18.18
CA THR A 412 29.90 50.37 -16.99
C THR A 412 29.57 48.95 -17.41
N ILE A 413 30.17 47.96 -16.73
CA ILE A 413 29.89 46.54 -16.98
C ILE A 413 29.43 45.86 -15.70
N ASN A 414 28.51 44.92 -15.85
CA ASN A 414 27.98 44.14 -14.75
C ASN A 414 28.61 42.75 -14.74
N ALA A 415 29.02 42.25 -13.57
CA ALA A 415 29.61 40.91 -13.49
C ALA A 415 28.65 39.76 -13.79
N ALA A 416 27.33 39.99 -13.71
CA ALA A 416 26.30 39.08 -14.17
C ALA A 416 25.78 39.43 -15.59
N GLY A 417 26.32 40.47 -16.22
CA GLY A 417 25.88 40.98 -17.52
C GLY A 417 26.67 40.41 -18.70
N PRO A 418 26.17 40.59 -19.94
CA PRO A 418 26.89 40.18 -21.14
C PRO A 418 28.18 41.00 -21.33
N PRO A 419 29.16 40.50 -22.13
CA PRO A 419 30.33 41.27 -22.54
C PRO A 419 29.93 42.64 -23.12
N SER A 420 30.76 43.65 -22.90
CA SER A 420 30.56 44.96 -23.52
C SER A 420 30.56 44.85 -25.05
N ALA A 421 30.03 45.88 -25.72
CA ALA A 421 30.24 46.02 -27.17
C ALA A 421 31.74 46.13 -27.48
N TYR A 422 32.15 45.61 -28.65
CA TYR A 422 33.52 45.77 -29.15
C TYR A 422 33.81 47.25 -29.43
N ARG A 423 34.88 47.76 -28.82
CA ARG A 423 35.40 49.10 -29.05
C ARG A 423 36.70 49.00 -29.87
N PRO A 424 36.80 49.72 -31.00
CA PRO A 424 38.02 49.72 -31.80
C PRO A 424 39.13 50.46 -31.07
N LEU A 425 40.34 49.89 -31.09
CA LEU A 425 41.52 50.58 -30.59
C LEU A 425 41.96 51.64 -31.59
N THR A 426 42.24 52.85 -31.10
CA THR A 426 42.68 53.96 -31.95
C THR A 426 44.13 53.79 -32.42
N ASN A 427 44.98 53.12 -31.64
CA ASN A 427 46.38 52.85 -31.97
C ASN A 427 46.84 51.50 -31.36
N VAL A 428 47.02 50.48 -32.20
CA VAL A 428 47.33 49.09 -31.78
C VAL A 428 48.77 48.92 -31.27
N GLY A 429 49.62 49.96 -31.35
CA GLY A 429 50.98 49.98 -30.80
C GLY A 429 51.14 50.82 -29.52
N ALA A 430 50.06 51.40 -28.99
CA ALA A 430 50.11 52.24 -27.79
C ALA A 430 49.83 51.45 -26.50
N ILE A 431 50.35 51.96 -25.39
CA ILE A 431 49.99 51.47 -24.06
C ILE A 431 48.53 51.84 -23.77
N THR A 432 47.72 50.85 -23.37
CA THR A 432 46.32 51.04 -23.00
C THR A 432 46.16 50.88 -21.49
N THR A 433 45.76 51.94 -20.80
CA THR A 433 45.50 51.91 -19.35
C THR A 433 44.01 51.73 -19.13
N ILE A 434 43.65 50.81 -18.23
CA ILE A 434 42.29 50.54 -17.78
C ILE A 434 42.24 50.82 -16.27
N THR A 435 41.39 51.75 -15.87
CA THR A 435 41.12 52.05 -14.46
C THR A 435 39.71 51.64 -14.11
N GLU A 436 39.57 50.90 -13.03
CA GLU A 436 38.31 50.55 -12.41
C GLU A 436 38.15 51.32 -11.11
N ALA A 437 37.00 51.97 -10.94
CA ALA A 437 36.71 52.75 -9.75
C ALA A 437 36.59 51.88 -8.49
N ALA A 438 37.08 52.40 -7.37
CA ALA A 438 37.01 51.79 -6.05
C ALA A 438 35.56 51.42 -5.69
N MET A 439 35.38 50.22 -5.16
CA MET A 439 34.10 49.80 -4.60
C MET A 439 34.25 49.27 -3.19
N VAL A 440 33.28 49.63 -2.35
CA VAL A 440 33.26 49.26 -0.93
C VAL A 440 33.19 47.74 -0.81
N ASN A 441 34.09 47.18 -0.03
CA ASN A 441 34.36 45.77 0.21
C ASN A 441 34.85 44.98 -1.02
N TRP A 442 35.27 45.62 -2.10
CA TRP A 442 35.85 44.95 -3.27
C TRP A 442 37.29 45.40 -3.51
N ARG A 443 38.11 44.50 -4.04
CA ARG A 443 39.40 44.85 -4.65
C ARG A 443 39.53 44.24 -6.04
N GLY A 444 40.26 44.91 -6.91
CA GLY A 444 40.64 44.37 -8.22
C GLY A 444 41.70 43.29 -8.08
N MET A 445 41.57 42.23 -8.88
CA MET A 445 42.45 41.06 -8.82
C MET A 445 43.30 40.95 -10.10
N SER A 446 42.69 40.99 -11.29
CA SER A 446 43.41 40.79 -12.55
C SER A 446 42.65 41.35 -13.77
N LEU A 447 43.40 41.65 -14.83
CA LEU A 447 42.91 41.90 -16.19
C LEU A 447 43.54 40.86 -17.11
N THR A 448 42.72 40.16 -17.89
CA THR A 448 43.17 39.10 -18.79
C THR A 448 42.51 39.24 -20.14
N CYS A 449 43.27 39.36 -21.23
CA CYS A 449 42.72 39.47 -22.58
C CYS A 449 42.94 38.19 -23.40
N VAL A 450 41.91 37.75 -24.11
CA VAL A 450 41.90 36.54 -24.94
C VAL A 450 41.50 36.89 -26.36
N ALA A 451 42.27 36.40 -27.35
CA ALA A 451 41.95 36.60 -28.76
C ALA A 451 40.69 35.78 -29.15
N ASP A 452 39.63 36.48 -29.57
CA ASP A 452 38.39 35.91 -30.10
C ASP A 452 38.56 35.45 -31.56
N THR A 453 39.53 36.00 -32.28
CA THR A 453 39.82 35.69 -33.69
C THR A 453 41.30 35.39 -33.90
N ALA A 454 41.63 34.49 -34.82
CA ALA A 454 43.02 34.16 -35.21
C ALA A 454 43.34 34.76 -36.57
N VAL A 455 43.66 36.04 -36.58
CA VAL A 455 44.14 36.76 -37.76
C VAL A 455 45.61 37.13 -37.57
N ASN A 456 46.39 37.15 -38.65
CA ASN A 456 47.79 37.60 -38.67
C ASN A 456 48.71 36.87 -37.68
N GLY A 457 48.59 35.54 -37.59
CA GLY A 457 49.50 34.70 -36.80
C GLY A 457 49.15 34.58 -35.31
N GLU A 458 47.98 35.06 -34.89
CA GLU A 458 47.49 34.85 -33.54
C GLU A 458 46.78 33.49 -33.37
N VAL A 459 46.91 32.88 -32.19
CA VAL A 459 46.20 31.65 -31.81
C VAL A 459 44.95 32.05 -31.05
N ILE A 460 43.77 31.64 -31.55
CA ILE A 460 42.49 31.78 -30.82
C ILE A 460 42.65 31.17 -29.43
N GLY A 461 42.22 31.91 -28.40
CA GLY A 461 42.34 31.44 -27.02
C GLY A 461 43.68 31.75 -26.34
N ARG A 462 44.65 32.38 -27.03
CA ARG A 462 45.88 32.83 -26.38
C ARG A 462 45.54 33.88 -25.32
N THR A 463 45.98 33.61 -24.10
CA THR A 463 45.66 34.41 -22.91
C THR A 463 46.83 35.33 -22.58
N TYR A 464 46.58 36.63 -22.51
CA TYR A 464 47.55 37.62 -22.04
C TYR A 464 47.20 38.04 -20.61
N LEU A 465 47.96 37.55 -19.64
CA LEU A 465 47.80 37.92 -18.24
C LEU A 465 48.41 39.32 -18.00
N ILE A 466 47.62 40.24 -17.45
CA ILE A 466 48.02 41.61 -17.17
C ILE A 466 47.83 41.84 -15.68
N SER A 467 48.88 41.58 -14.91
CA SER A 467 48.89 41.73 -13.45
C SER A 467 49.84 42.84 -13.04
N ASN A 468 49.30 43.98 -12.62
CA ASN A 468 49.99 44.94 -11.73
C ASN A 468 49.00 45.26 -10.60
N VAL A 469 49.38 44.95 -9.35
CA VAL A 469 48.53 45.12 -8.16
C VAL A 469 48.96 46.39 -7.44
N THR A 470 48.10 47.40 -7.41
CA THR A 470 48.29 48.60 -6.57
C THR A 470 46.99 49.05 -5.89
N GLY A 471 46.05 48.13 -5.63
CA GLY A 471 44.81 48.43 -4.92
C GLY A 471 44.45 47.39 -3.85
N GLY A 472 44.29 47.83 -2.61
CA GLY A 472 43.64 47.07 -1.54
C GLY A 472 42.11 47.11 -1.68
N PHE A 473 41.41 46.54 -0.69
CA PHE A 473 39.96 46.72 -0.60
C PHE A 473 39.59 48.20 -0.56
N ASN A 474 38.53 48.60 -1.26
CA ASN A 474 38.02 49.98 -1.33
C ASN A 474 38.93 50.97 -2.07
N SER A 475 39.80 50.51 -2.97
CA SER A 475 40.67 51.39 -3.76
C SER A 475 40.56 51.12 -5.26
N ASP A 476 40.90 52.13 -6.07
CA ASP A 476 40.85 52.04 -7.53
C ASP A 476 41.80 50.94 -8.02
N TYR A 477 41.37 50.17 -9.00
CA TYR A 477 42.18 49.15 -9.66
C TYR A 477 42.67 49.65 -11.01
N VAL A 478 43.98 49.78 -11.17
CA VAL A 478 44.62 50.25 -12.41
C VAL A 478 45.41 49.11 -13.04
N ALA A 479 45.10 48.80 -14.30
CA ALA A 479 45.80 47.79 -15.10
C ALA A 479 46.29 48.41 -16.43
N THR A 480 47.41 47.91 -16.96
CA THR A 480 48.04 48.48 -18.16
C THR A 480 48.35 47.39 -19.18
N ILE A 481 47.75 47.46 -20.36
CA ILE A 481 48.07 46.62 -21.51
C ILE A 481 49.29 47.22 -22.22
N ALA A 482 50.40 46.49 -22.21
CA ALA A 482 51.63 46.93 -22.86
C ALA A 482 51.48 47.02 -24.39
N ALA A 483 52.24 47.94 -25.00
CA ALA A 483 52.38 48.05 -26.45
C ALA A 483 52.73 46.68 -27.07
N ASN A 484 52.09 46.33 -28.19
CA ASN A 484 52.30 45.07 -28.94
C ASN A 484 51.77 43.78 -28.28
N ARG A 485 51.04 43.85 -27.15
CA ARG A 485 50.37 42.67 -26.59
C ARG A 485 49.12 42.25 -27.36
N LEU A 486 48.45 43.22 -27.98
CA LEU A 486 47.32 43.00 -28.87
C LEU A 486 47.81 43.11 -30.31
N LEU A 487 47.82 41.99 -31.02
CA LEU A 487 48.12 41.91 -32.44
C LEU A 487 46.99 42.50 -33.25
N ALA A 488 47.39 43.11 -34.37
CA ALA A 488 46.50 43.92 -35.14
C ALA A 488 45.64 43.11 -36.13
N GLY A 489 44.37 43.48 -36.24
CA GLY A 489 43.36 42.77 -37.02
C GLY A 489 42.52 41.78 -36.21
N ASN A 490 42.77 41.66 -34.90
CA ASN A 490 42.09 40.72 -34.01
C ASN A 490 41.05 41.38 -33.10
N ASN A 491 40.04 40.58 -32.75
CA ASN A 491 39.11 40.89 -31.66
C ASN A 491 39.60 40.25 -30.37
N TYR A 492 39.49 40.98 -29.25
CA TYR A 492 39.83 40.48 -27.92
C TYR A 492 38.71 40.65 -26.92
N THR A 493 38.58 39.66 -26.05
CA THR A 493 37.77 39.72 -24.85
C THR A 493 38.69 39.88 -23.65
N CYS A 494 38.60 41.03 -23.00
CA CYS A 494 39.35 41.38 -21.81
C CYS A 494 38.49 41.21 -20.55
N THR A 495 38.80 40.20 -19.76
CA THR A 495 38.12 39.86 -18.52
C THR A 495 38.79 40.55 -17.34
N MET A 496 38.00 41.30 -16.57
CA MET A 496 38.42 41.93 -15.32
C MET A 496 37.80 41.19 -14.15
N SER A 497 38.64 40.78 -13.20
CA SER A 497 38.21 40.03 -12.02
C SER A 497 38.34 40.87 -10.76
N ASN A 498 37.28 40.92 -9.94
CA ASN A 498 37.34 41.45 -8.58
C ASN A 498 37.02 40.39 -7.55
N GLU A 499 37.49 40.59 -6.33
CA GLU A 499 37.11 39.78 -5.18
C GLU A 499 36.50 40.68 -4.09
N HIS A 500 35.46 40.18 -3.46
CA HIS A 500 34.86 40.81 -2.30
C HIS A 500 35.71 40.52 -1.05
N CYS A 501 35.55 41.29 0.03
CA CYS A 501 36.11 40.95 1.33
C CYS A 501 35.48 39.65 1.85
N VAL A 502 36.12 39.01 2.82
CA VAL A 502 35.57 37.80 3.43
C VAL A 502 34.20 38.12 4.01
N ARG A 503 33.21 37.27 3.74
CA ARG A 503 31.92 37.32 4.43
C ARG A 503 31.72 36.08 5.28
N VAL A 504 31.25 36.27 6.51
CA VAL A 504 30.93 35.20 7.43
C VAL A 504 29.47 35.32 7.82
N ARG A 505 28.75 34.20 7.85
CA ARG A 505 27.45 34.08 8.50
C ARG A 505 27.50 32.95 9.52
N TYR A 506 26.53 32.96 10.43
CA TYR A 506 26.44 32.00 11.52
C TYR A 506 25.19 31.17 11.38
N VAL A 507 25.29 29.91 11.74
CA VAL A 507 24.13 29.05 11.96
C VAL A 507 24.31 28.32 13.27
N LYS A 508 23.19 28.09 13.95
CA LYS A 508 23.17 27.35 15.20
C LYS A 508 22.69 25.93 14.93
N VAL A 509 23.44 24.95 15.42
CA VAL A 509 22.98 23.58 15.56
C VAL A 509 22.88 23.27 17.04
N THR A 510 21.84 22.53 17.40
CA THR A 510 21.69 22.00 18.75
C THR A 510 21.75 20.48 18.66
N LEU A 511 22.24 19.85 19.72
CA LEU A 511 22.16 18.41 19.92
C LEU A 511 21.43 18.19 21.26
N PRO A 512 20.26 17.55 21.27
CA PRO A 512 19.48 17.08 20.12
C PRO A 512 19.06 18.20 19.14
N GLU A 513 18.78 17.85 17.88
CA GLU A 513 18.55 18.82 16.79
C GLU A 513 17.31 19.71 16.97
N ASN A 514 17.36 20.90 16.36
CA ASN A 514 16.24 21.85 16.20
C ASN A 514 15.61 22.36 17.50
N ILE A 515 16.38 22.48 18.58
CA ILE A 515 15.89 23.05 19.83
C ILE A 515 15.88 24.58 19.71
N ASN A 516 14.70 25.17 19.90
CA ASN A 516 14.51 26.62 19.93
C ASN A 516 15.09 27.22 21.22
N GLN A 517 16.40 27.45 21.21
CA GLN A 517 17.14 28.11 22.28
C GLN A 517 18.01 29.20 21.67
N ASN A 518 17.89 30.43 22.19
CA ASN A 518 18.75 31.53 21.78
C ASN A 518 20.14 31.38 22.36
N PHE A 519 21.15 31.53 21.51
CA PHE A 519 22.55 31.62 21.88
C PHE A 519 23.11 32.93 21.34
N THR A 520 23.90 33.60 22.16
CA THR A 520 24.49 34.89 21.82
C THR A 520 25.93 34.69 21.42
N ILE A 521 26.26 34.99 20.17
CA ILE A 521 27.63 34.95 19.65
C ILE A 521 28.18 36.37 19.64
N ASN A 522 29.33 36.56 20.28
CA ASN A 522 30.07 37.81 20.33
C ASN A 522 31.42 37.64 19.61
N PRO A 523 31.46 37.90 18.28
CA PRO A 523 32.68 37.78 17.49
C PRO A 523 33.56 39.03 17.56
N THR A 524 34.86 38.88 17.28
CA THR A 524 35.79 40.00 17.06
C THR A 524 35.92 40.34 15.55
N ASN A 525 36.89 41.18 15.20
CA ASN A 525 37.26 41.49 13.79
C ASN A 525 36.16 42.23 12.98
N GLY A 526 35.43 43.11 13.69
CA GLY A 526 34.39 43.98 13.14
C GLY A 526 33.08 43.29 12.77
N LEU A 527 32.91 42.03 13.18
CA LEU A 527 31.65 41.31 13.11
C LEU A 527 30.75 41.72 14.30
N PRO A 528 29.45 42.00 14.10
CA PRO A 528 28.54 42.35 15.18
C PRO A 528 28.11 41.14 16.03
N GLN A 529 27.83 41.41 17.31
CA GLN A 529 27.16 40.48 18.20
C GLN A 529 25.83 40.03 17.59
N THR A 530 25.61 38.72 17.53
CA THR A 530 24.44 38.14 16.89
C THR A 530 23.78 37.12 17.81
N VAL A 531 22.47 37.23 18.01
CA VAL A 531 21.66 36.20 18.68
C VAL A 531 21.11 35.26 17.61
N ILE A 532 21.40 33.97 17.75
CA ILE A 532 20.98 32.93 16.80
C ILE A 532 20.37 31.75 17.56
N ASN A 533 19.43 31.03 16.93
CA ASN A 533 18.93 29.76 17.43
C ASN A 533 18.83 28.74 16.28
N ALA A 534 18.62 27.46 16.61
CA ALA A 534 18.60 26.40 15.61
C ALA A 534 17.39 26.46 14.66
N THR A 535 16.39 27.29 14.95
CA THR A 535 15.15 27.44 14.17
C THR A 535 15.13 28.70 13.29
N THR A 536 15.98 29.70 13.57
CA THR A 536 16.07 30.97 12.83
C THR A 536 16.85 30.87 11.53
N GLY A 537 17.46 29.70 11.25
CA GLY A 537 18.29 29.49 10.07
C GLY A 537 19.63 30.23 10.15
N PHE A 538 20.09 30.74 9.01
CA PHE A 538 21.37 31.45 8.89
C PHE A 538 21.25 32.93 9.25
N SER A 539 22.25 33.49 9.91
CA SER A 539 22.40 34.94 9.99
C SER A 539 22.64 35.54 8.60
N PRO A 540 22.42 36.86 8.43
CA PRO A 540 22.93 37.57 7.26
C PRO A 540 24.45 37.41 7.16
N TYR A 541 24.97 37.41 5.93
CA TYR A 541 26.41 37.53 5.69
C TYR A 541 26.92 38.88 6.18
N GLN A 542 27.98 38.85 6.96
CA GLN A 542 28.64 40.01 7.55
C GLN A 542 30.08 40.08 7.06
N ASN A 543 30.56 41.29 6.82
CA ASN A 543 31.88 41.52 6.27
C ASN A 543 32.93 41.46 7.36
N LEU A 544 33.96 40.63 7.15
CA LEU A 544 35.12 40.57 8.01
C LEU A 544 36.02 41.77 7.75
N SER A 545 36.43 42.47 8.81
CA SER A 545 37.23 43.70 8.65
C SER A 545 38.66 43.44 8.18
N ASN A 546 39.31 42.38 8.69
CA ASN A 546 40.65 42.01 8.25
C ASN A 546 40.89 40.48 8.35
N PRO A 547 40.93 39.75 7.22
CA PRO A 547 41.20 38.30 7.26
C PRO A 547 42.60 37.91 7.75
N ALA A 548 43.54 38.86 7.83
CA ALA A 548 44.92 38.61 8.26
C ALA A 548 45.10 38.60 9.79
N VAL A 549 44.05 38.72 10.60
CA VAL A 549 44.10 38.62 12.06
C VAL A 549 43.20 37.51 12.59
N ASN A 550 43.49 37.03 13.80
CA ASN A 550 42.65 36.02 14.47
C ASN A 550 41.23 36.56 14.67
N THR A 551 40.25 35.73 14.37
CA THR A 551 38.84 36.03 14.64
C THR A 551 38.38 35.16 15.80
N VAL A 552 38.08 35.78 16.93
CA VAL A 552 37.64 35.11 18.15
C VAL A 552 36.13 35.18 18.21
N PHE A 553 35.50 34.03 18.34
CA PHE A 553 34.06 33.90 18.54
C PHE A 553 33.81 33.46 19.97
N VAL A 554 33.11 34.28 20.74
CA VAL A 554 32.70 33.94 22.10
C VAL A 554 31.20 33.70 22.12
N GLU A 555 30.80 32.46 22.34
CA GLU A 555 29.42 32.14 22.65
C GLU A 555 29.17 32.29 24.16
N LEU A 556 28.16 33.07 24.54
CA LEU A 556 27.81 33.27 25.95
C LEU A 556 27.16 32.02 26.56
N ALA A 557 27.44 31.78 27.83
CA ALA A 557 26.90 30.67 28.59
C ALA A 557 25.36 30.63 28.60
N VAL A 558 24.81 29.42 28.40
CA VAL A 558 23.39 29.11 28.64
C VAL A 558 23.33 27.92 29.61
N VAL A 559 22.52 28.03 30.67
CA VAL A 559 22.39 26.99 31.70
C VAL A 559 21.93 25.66 31.05
N GLY A 560 22.57 24.55 31.40
CA GLY A 560 22.26 23.22 30.88
C GLY A 560 22.81 22.91 29.49
N TRP A 561 23.47 23.88 28.84
CA TRP A 561 24.12 23.72 27.56
C TRP A 561 25.63 23.82 27.67
N ARG A 562 26.32 23.08 26.81
CA ARG A 562 27.74 23.29 26.53
C ARG A 562 27.97 23.43 25.04
N GLY A 563 28.98 24.21 24.66
CA GLY A 563 29.48 24.21 23.28
C GLY A 563 30.09 22.86 22.95
N ARG A 564 29.76 22.29 21.78
CA ARG A 564 30.26 20.99 21.30
C ARG A 564 31.35 21.18 20.25
N SER A 565 31.05 22.04 19.27
CA SER A 565 31.99 22.37 18.20
C SER A 565 31.69 23.72 17.57
N MET A 566 32.67 24.23 16.83
CA MET A 566 32.46 25.29 15.86
C MET A 566 33.15 24.90 14.57
N ASP A 567 32.36 24.85 13.50
CA ASP A 567 32.79 24.35 12.20
C ASP A 567 32.53 25.43 11.16
N CYS A 568 33.58 26.02 10.60
CA CYS A 568 33.48 27.00 9.53
C CYS A 568 33.72 26.31 8.19
N VAL A 569 32.72 26.39 7.32
CA VAL A 569 32.71 25.77 6.00
C VAL A 569 32.67 26.87 4.95
N ALA A 570 33.49 26.73 3.92
CA ALA A 570 33.46 27.64 2.77
C ALA A 570 32.17 27.40 1.96
N ASP A 571 31.30 28.40 1.83
CA ASP A 571 30.12 28.34 0.96
C ASP A 571 30.52 28.48 -0.52
N THR A 572 31.63 29.17 -0.79
CA THR A 572 32.14 29.43 -2.13
C THR A 572 33.62 29.05 -2.21
N GLY A 573 34.08 28.62 -3.39
CA GLY A 573 35.43 28.08 -3.58
C GLY A 573 36.30 28.99 -4.43
N ARG A 574 37.33 29.56 -3.81
CA ARG A 574 38.41 30.29 -4.47
C ARG A 574 39.73 30.05 -3.74
N GLY A 575 40.83 30.07 -4.50
CA GLY A 575 42.15 29.74 -3.98
C GLY A 575 42.30 28.24 -3.78
N SER A 576 42.84 27.81 -2.63
CA SER A 576 42.98 26.39 -2.24
C SER A 576 41.72 25.80 -1.60
N GLU A 577 40.65 26.57 -1.48
CA GLU A 577 39.42 26.13 -0.81
C GLU A 577 38.39 25.56 -1.77
N VAL A 578 37.73 24.50 -1.30
CA VAL A 578 36.67 23.78 -2.02
C VAL A 578 35.34 24.13 -1.35
N PRO A 579 34.29 24.53 -2.09
CA PRO A 579 32.98 24.79 -1.50
C PRO A 579 32.48 23.54 -0.76
N GLY A 580 31.87 23.73 0.41
CA GLY A 580 31.39 22.65 1.28
C GLY A 580 32.50 21.94 2.06
N ARG A 581 33.77 22.27 1.84
CA ARG A 581 34.88 21.74 2.64
C ARG A 581 35.02 22.55 3.93
N GLU A 582 35.14 21.83 5.03
CA GLU A 582 35.48 22.40 6.33
C GLU A 582 36.90 22.98 6.29
N VAL A 583 37.02 24.26 6.65
CA VAL A 583 38.29 24.99 6.66
C VAL A 583 38.78 25.24 8.09
N PHE A 584 37.88 25.13 9.06
CA PHE A 584 38.19 25.21 10.48
C PHE A 584 37.19 24.38 11.28
N ASN A 585 37.70 23.48 12.12
CA ASN A 585 36.93 22.72 13.10
C ASN A 585 37.51 22.96 14.48
N ASN A 586 36.67 23.23 15.47
CA ASN A 586 37.04 23.09 16.86
C ASN A 586 36.17 22.03 17.54
N SER A 587 36.73 20.84 17.77
CA SER A 587 35.97 19.66 18.20
C SER A 587 35.99 19.41 19.70
N THR A 588 36.63 20.27 20.50
CA THR A 588 36.72 20.09 21.95
C THR A 588 35.47 20.68 22.62
N PRO A 589 34.62 19.87 23.28
CA PRO A 589 33.43 20.40 23.95
C PRO A 589 33.82 21.30 25.12
N GLY A 590 33.11 22.42 25.26
CA GLY A 590 33.23 23.32 26.40
C GLY A 590 32.61 22.76 27.68
N THR A 591 32.77 23.52 28.78
CA THR A 591 32.13 23.20 30.05
C THR A 591 30.72 23.79 30.11
N VAL A 592 29.81 23.10 30.79
CA VAL A 592 28.40 23.46 30.89
C VAL A 592 28.22 24.78 31.61
N GLY A 593 27.36 25.65 31.09
CA GLY A 593 27.07 26.94 31.72
C GLY A 593 28.27 27.91 31.74
N THR A 594 29.30 27.65 30.94
CA THR A 594 30.43 28.56 30.72
C THR A 594 30.43 29.07 29.28
N SER A 595 30.99 30.25 29.05
CA SER A 595 31.12 30.78 27.70
C SER A 595 32.07 29.89 26.89
N TYR A 596 31.69 29.58 25.65
CA TYR A 596 32.48 28.75 24.73
C TYR A 596 33.18 29.66 23.72
N SER A 597 34.50 29.77 23.82
CA SER A 597 35.30 30.57 22.89
C SER A 597 36.01 29.69 21.87
N SER A 598 35.93 30.06 20.60
CA SER A 598 36.71 29.46 19.53
C SER A 598 37.47 30.55 18.78
N THR A 599 38.73 30.28 18.42
CA THR A 599 39.55 31.22 17.67
C THR A 599 39.83 30.65 16.30
N VAL A 600 39.32 31.30 15.26
CA VAL A 600 39.73 31.03 13.88
C VAL A 600 41.07 31.74 13.65
N PRO A 601 42.15 30.99 13.33
CA PRO A 601 43.47 31.57 13.11
C PRO A 601 43.48 32.58 11.95
N ALA A 602 44.36 33.56 12.04
CA ALA A 602 44.65 34.52 10.96
C ALA A 602 44.90 33.80 9.63
N ASN A 603 44.45 34.40 8.53
CA ASN A 603 44.55 33.89 7.16
C ASN A 603 43.81 32.57 6.88
N THR A 604 43.03 32.03 7.84
CA THR A 604 42.14 30.90 7.58
C THR A 604 41.00 31.29 6.63
N PHE A 605 40.43 32.49 6.82
CA PHE A 605 39.44 33.01 5.89
C PHE A 605 40.10 33.68 4.70
N ILE A 606 39.81 33.18 3.50
CA ILE A 606 40.35 33.63 2.22
C ILE A 606 39.44 34.72 1.62
N PRO A 607 39.97 35.92 1.32
CA PRO A 607 39.32 36.93 0.49
C PRO A 607 38.56 36.38 -0.73
N GLY A 608 37.36 36.90 -0.96
CA GLY A 608 36.48 36.46 -2.05
C GLY A 608 35.65 35.21 -1.76
N ASN A 609 35.84 34.57 -0.59
CA ASN A 609 34.99 33.48 -0.14
C ASN A 609 33.95 33.95 0.90
N ASP A 610 32.80 33.31 0.82
CA ASP A 610 31.75 33.32 1.82
C ASP A 610 31.91 32.09 2.74
N TYR A 611 31.71 32.27 4.04
CA TYR A 611 31.79 31.18 5.03
C TYR A 611 30.56 31.11 5.89
N THR A 612 30.18 29.88 6.21
CA THR A 612 29.19 29.56 7.22
C THR A 612 29.90 28.94 8.41
N CYS A 613 29.88 29.62 9.55
CA CYS A 613 30.34 29.07 10.81
C CYS A 613 29.14 28.50 11.58
N THR A 614 29.16 27.18 11.74
CA THR A 614 28.16 26.40 12.45
C THR A 614 28.59 26.24 13.90
N PHE A 615 27.75 26.72 14.82
CA PHE A 615 27.96 26.59 16.26
C PHE A 615 27.09 25.45 16.76
N THR A 616 27.70 24.35 17.18
CA THR A 616 26.98 23.19 17.71
C THR A 616 26.99 23.26 19.23
N ASN A 617 25.81 23.30 19.86
CA ASN A 617 25.69 23.15 21.31
C ASN A 617 24.93 21.90 21.66
N GLU A 618 25.31 21.29 22.77
CA GLU A 618 24.64 20.09 23.24
C GLU A 618 24.06 20.27 24.65
N ALA A 619 22.90 19.69 24.84
CA ALA A 619 22.18 19.58 26.11
C ALA A 619 21.76 18.13 26.31
N ALA A 620 21.62 17.70 27.56
CA ALA A 620 20.86 16.50 27.86
C ALA A 620 19.43 16.93 28.19
N ARG A 621 18.47 16.32 27.51
CA ARG A 621 17.05 16.60 27.74
C ARG A 621 16.34 15.35 28.18
N ILE A 622 15.41 15.52 29.10
CA ILE A 622 14.57 14.43 29.55
C ILE A 622 13.11 14.84 29.40
N ARG A 623 12.26 13.87 29.08
CA ARG A 623 10.81 14.00 29.22
C ARG A 623 10.30 12.81 30.01
N TYR A 624 9.11 12.97 30.55
CA TYR A 624 8.50 11.97 31.39
C TYR A 624 7.30 11.37 30.71
N ALA A 625 7.12 10.07 30.90
CA ALA A 625 5.89 9.37 30.58
C ALA A 625 5.36 8.71 31.84
N LYS A 626 4.05 8.52 31.87
CA LYS A 626 3.39 7.71 32.88
C LYS A 626 2.84 6.45 32.25
N VAL A 627 3.08 5.32 32.89
CA VAL A 627 2.39 4.07 32.61
C VAL A 627 1.68 3.63 33.87
N THR A 628 0.43 3.21 33.74
CA THR A 628 -0.30 2.56 34.82
C THR A 628 -0.35 1.06 34.60
N LEU A 629 -0.42 0.28 35.68
CA LEU A 629 -0.72 -1.14 35.67
C LEU A 629 -1.94 -1.36 36.59
N PRO A 630 -3.12 -1.72 36.06
CA PRO A 630 -3.40 -1.99 34.64
C PRO A 630 -3.28 -0.72 33.74
N PRO A 631 -3.12 -0.88 32.42
CA PRO A 631 -2.84 0.23 31.50
C PRO A 631 -3.99 1.24 31.36
N ASN A 632 -3.65 2.45 30.91
CA ASN A 632 -4.56 3.52 30.48
C ASN A 632 -5.52 4.11 31.53
N PHE A 633 -5.11 4.16 32.80
CA PHE A 633 -5.89 4.93 33.78
C PHE A 633 -5.64 6.44 33.62
N ASN A 634 -6.73 7.19 33.55
CA ASN A 634 -6.68 8.65 33.63
C ASN A 634 -6.51 9.08 35.10
N GLN A 635 -5.27 8.99 35.59
CA GLN A 635 -4.88 9.44 36.91
C GLN A 635 -3.66 10.36 36.82
N ASN A 636 -3.80 11.58 37.32
CA ASN A 636 -2.69 12.53 37.42
C ASN A 636 -1.71 12.11 38.52
N PHE A 637 -0.43 12.11 38.18
CA PHE A 637 0.68 11.94 39.12
C PHE A 637 1.57 13.16 39.02
N THR A 638 1.92 13.72 40.18
CA THR A 638 2.82 14.87 40.26
C THR A 638 4.22 14.40 40.58
N LEU A 639 5.17 14.73 39.69
CA LEU A 639 6.59 14.46 39.80
C LEU A 639 7.32 15.78 40.05
N THR A 640 8.17 15.82 41.06
CA THR A 640 9.08 16.94 41.33
C THR A 640 10.51 16.45 41.20
N GLY A 641 11.31 17.10 40.35
CA GLY A 641 12.68 16.71 40.08
C GLY A 641 13.70 17.82 40.35
N THR A 642 14.91 17.42 40.73
CA THR A 642 16.09 18.30 40.82
C THR A 642 16.74 18.49 39.44
N ASN A 643 17.88 19.18 39.36
CA ASN A 643 18.68 19.32 38.13
C ASN A 643 17.94 19.98 36.95
N GLY A 644 17.08 20.97 37.25
CA GLY A 644 16.32 21.74 36.25
C GLY A 644 14.97 21.15 35.87
N VAL A 645 14.61 19.97 36.39
CA VAL A 645 13.36 19.27 36.04
C VAL A 645 12.11 20.00 36.52
N GLY A 646 12.13 20.51 37.76
CA GLY A 646 10.99 21.21 38.35
C GLY A 646 9.82 20.27 38.68
N THR A 647 8.62 20.83 38.84
CA THR A 647 7.39 20.07 39.12
C THR A 647 6.55 19.91 37.86
N LEU A 648 6.11 18.68 37.59
CA LEU A 648 5.36 18.27 36.41
C LEU A 648 4.18 17.40 36.85
N THR A 649 3.02 17.55 36.21
CA THR A 649 1.86 16.67 36.43
C THR A 649 1.53 15.94 35.13
N ILE A 650 1.49 14.61 35.18
CA ILE A 650 1.35 13.74 33.99
C ILE A 650 0.42 12.57 34.32
N ASN A 651 -0.34 12.08 33.35
CA ASN A 651 -1.12 10.85 33.48
C ASN A 651 -0.87 9.91 32.31
N ALA A 652 -1.25 8.64 32.43
CA ALA A 652 -0.96 7.63 31.40
C ALA A 652 -1.74 7.86 30.09
N THR A 653 -2.81 8.65 30.12
CA THR A 653 -3.63 8.96 28.94
C THR A 653 -3.18 10.22 28.19
N THR A 654 -2.46 11.14 28.85
CA THR A 654 -1.93 12.38 28.25
C THR A 654 -0.57 12.19 27.58
N GLY A 655 0.00 10.99 27.65
CA GLY A 655 1.23 10.62 26.95
C GLY A 655 2.50 11.14 27.65
N PHE A 656 3.25 12.01 26.97
CA PHE A 656 4.56 12.49 27.42
C PHE A 656 4.52 13.94 27.86
N SER A 657 5.35 14.31 28.85
CA SER A 657 5.63 15.72 29.14
C SER A 657 6.40 16.39 28.00
N ALA A 658 6.42 17.72 28.04
CA ALA A 658 7.44 18.48 27.32
C ALA A 658 8.84 18.05 27.77
N TYR A 659 9.81 18.16 26.88
CA TYR A 659 11.21 17.95 27.22
C TYR A 659 11.73 19.10 28.09
N VAL A 660 12.50 18.75 29.10
CA VAL A 660 13.18 19.67 30.00
C VAL A 660 14.69 19.48 29.85
N VAL A 661 15.43 20.60 29.75
CA VAL A 661 16.89 20.60 29.69
C VAL A 661 17.45 20.40 31.10
N LEU A 662 18.32 19.42 31.28
CA LEU A 662 19.02 19.21 32.54
C LEU A 662 20.04 20.32 32.77
N SER A 663 20.13 20.83 34.00
CA SER A 663 21.07 21.91 34.34
C SER A 663 22.53 21.46 34.30
N ASN A 664 22.84 20.23 34.72
CA ASN A 664 24.17 19.64 34.68
C ASN A 664 24.10 18.10 34.73
N THR A 665 24.64 17.39 33.73
CA THR A 665 24.63 15.92 33.76
C THR A 665 25.61 15.31 34.76
N ALA A 666 26.59 16.08 35.25
CA ALA A 666 27.50 15.66 36.30
C ALA A 666 26.87 15.70 37.71
N ALA A 667 25.64 16.19 37.84
CA ALA A 667 24.85 16.12 39.06
C ALA A 667 23.88 14.93 39.04
N ALA A 668 23.61 14.34 40.19
CA ALA A 668 22.53 13.35 40.33
C ALA A 668 21.16 14.02 40.15
N THR A 669 20.24 13.33 39.50
CA THR A 669 18.86 13.81 39.30
C THR A 669 17.95 13.00 40.22
N VAL A 670 17.34 13.68 41.20
CA VAL A 670 16.37 13.08 42.14
C VAL A 670 14.97 13.42 41.66
N LEU A 671 14.11 12.42 41.59
CA LEU A 671 12.73 12.52 41.15
C LEU A 671 11.81 12.00 42.22
N THR A 672 10.95 12.87 42.74
CA THR A 672 9.98 12.54 43.78
C THR A 672 8.58 12.57 43.21
N GLU A 673 7.88 11.45 43.28
CA GLU A 673 6.46 11.36 42.98
C GLU A 673 5.62 11.57 44.24
N ALA A 674 4.59 12.41 44.12
CA ALA A 674 3.62 12.60 45.18
C ALA A 674 2.74 11.35 45.38
N ALA A 675 2.35 11.10 46.62
CA ALA A 675 1.43 10.03 46.97
C ALA A 675 0.08 10.17 46.23
N VAL A 676 -0.41 9.06 45.68
CA VAL A 676 -1.79 8.94 45.19
C VAL A 676 -2.42 7.71 45.83
N ALA A 677 -3.60 7.86 46.42
CA ALA A 677 -4.33 6.78 47.09
C ALA A 677 -4.53 5.58 46.15
N ASP A 678 -4.40 4.36 46.67
CA ASP A 678 -4.50 3.08 45.94
C ASP A 678 -3.44 2.82 44.85
N TRP A 679 -2.51 3.75 44.62
CA TRP A 679 -1.45 3.59 43.62
C TRP A 679 -0.10 3.37 44.29
N GLN A 680 0.68 2.44 43.73
CA GLN A 680 2.02 2.07 44.16
C GLN A 680 3.03 2.33 43.04
N PRO A 681 4.13 3.06 43.28
CA PRO A 681 5.19 3.23 42.30
C PRO A 681 6.02 1.94 42.19
N LEU A 682 6.29 1.49 40.95
CA LEU A 682 7.00 0.24 40.69
C LEU A 682 8.44 0.47 40.22
N LYS A 683 8.62 1.25 39.16
CA LYS A 683 9.94 1.52 38.55
C LYS A 683 9.96 2.84 37.80
N LEU A 684 11.18 3.36 37.62
CA LEU A 684 11.47 4.42 36.67
C LEU A 684 12.43 3.87 35.62
N GLU A 685 12.07 4.01 34.35
CA GLU A 685 12.89 3.53 33.24
C GLU A 685 13.23 4.68 32.31
N CYS A 686 14.51 5.04 32.20
CA CYS A 686 14.98 6.10 31.33
C CYS A 686 15.68 5.51 30.10
N ILE A 687 15.16 5.83 28.91
CA ILE A 687 15.66 5.34 27.63
C ILE A 687 16.14 6.52 26.80
N ALA A 688 17.36 6.46 26.26
CA ALA A 688 17.82 7.41 25.26
C ALA A 688 17.02 7.26 23.97
N THR A 689 16.32 8.31 23.52
CA THR A 689 15.50 8.30 22.31
C THR A 689 16.24 8.77 21.07
N THR A 690 17.42 9.36 21.23
CA THR A 690 18.32 9.76 20.13
C THR A 690 19.75 9.36 20.49
N GLY A 691 20.41 8.58 19.64
CA GLY A 691 21.75 8.02 19.89
C GLY A 691 22.89 8.85 19.26
N ASN A 692 22.87 10.17 19.40
CA ASN A 692 23.77 11.06 18.65
C ASN A 692 25.25 10.96 19.08
N ASN A 693 25.56 10.23 20.16
CA ASN A 693 26.91 10.06 20.71
C ASN A 693 27.27 8.59 21.03
N GLY A 694 26.83 7.62 20.20
CA GLY A 694 27.22 6.22 20.36
C GLY A 694 26.64 5.50 21.59
N VAL A 695 25.68 6.13 22.28
CA VAL A 695 24.91 5.47 23.34
C VAL A 695 23.93 4.51 22.68
N THR A 696 24.15 3.21 22.85
CA THR A 696 23.15 2.20 22.48
C THR A 696 21.87 2.47 23.26
N PRO A 697 20.66 2.44 22.64
CA PRO A 697 19.38 2.63 23.31
C PRO A 697 19.08 1.52 24.33
N ASN A 698 19.82 1.50 25.44
CA ASN A 698 19.58 0.56 26.53
C ASN A 698 18.73 1.26 27.57
N ALA A 699 17.67 0.57 27.98
CA ALA A 699 16.85 1.00 29.09
C ALA A 699 17.67 0.94 30.38
N MET A 700 17.81 2.09 31.02
CA MET A 700 18.30 2.15 32.39
C MET A 700 17.09 2.01 33.30
N VAL A 701 16.91 0.81 33.83
CA VAL A 701 15.84 0.50 34.77
C VAL A 701 16.34 0.81 36.17
N PHE A 702 15.73 1.81 36.81
CA PHE A 702 15.92 2.10 38.22
C PHE A 702 14.74 1.46 38.97
N PRO A 703 14.94 0.28 39.59
CA PRO A 703 13.92 -0.28 40.45
C PRO A 703 13.67 0.67 41.62
N ALA A 704 12.54 0.49 42.30
CA ALA A 704 12.39 1.07 43.62
C ALA A 704 13.60 0.65 44.51
N ALA A 705 14.24 1.60 45.20
CA ALA A 705 15.18 1.36 46.29
C ALA A 705 14.67 0.24 47.23
N PRO A 706 15.56 -0.56 47.84
CA PRO A 706 15.26 -1.89 48.40
C PRO A 706 14.35 -1.94 49.65
N THR A 707 13.66 -0.87 49.99
CA THR A 707 12.51 -0.94 50.90
C THR A 707 11.32 -1.61 50.18
N PRO A 708 10.41 -2.30 50.89
CA PRO A 708 9.28 -2.99 50.26
C PRO A 708 8.54 -2.07 49.29
N PRO A 709 7.91 -2.60 48.22
CA PRO A 709 7.14 -1.81 47.26
C PRO A 709 6.26 -0.82 48.04
N GLY A 710 6.40 0.47 47.71
CA GLY A 710 5.78 1.55 48.50
C GLY A 710 4.32 1.22 48.79
N THR A 711 3.92 1.33 50.05
CA THR A 711 2.52 1.18 50.44
C THR A 711 1.68 2.14 49.61
N ALA A 712 0.48 1.70 49.19
CA ALA A 712 -0.41 2.55 48.41
C ALA A 712 -0.60 3.92 49.10
N GLY A 713 -0.49 5.01 48.34
CA GLY A 713 -0.64 6.36 48.87
C GLY A 713 0.57 6.93 49.65
N GLN A 714 1.79 6.46 49.41
CA GLN A 714 3.02 7.08 49.93
C GLN A 714 3.84 7.76 48.83
N PRO A 715 4.51 8.90 49.12
CA PRO A 715 5.40 9.55 48.17
C PRO A 715 6.67 8.73 47.99
N TYR A 716 7.30 8.86 46.83
CA TYR A 716 8.42 8.01 46.45
C TYR A 716 9.49 8.76 45.68
N SER A 717 10.77 8.46 45.91
CA SER A 717 11.88 9.13 45.22
C SER A 717 12.81 8.16 44.49
N TRP A 718 13.07 8.40 43.21
CA TRP A 718 14.12 7.75 42.43
C TRP A 718 15.34 8.68 42.34
N THR A 719 16.53 8.14 42.59
CA THR A 719 17.78 8.87 42.36
C THR A 719 18.48 8.30 41.14
N VAL A 720 18.56 9.09 40.08
CA VAL A 720 19.39 8.80 38.91
C VAL A 720 20.81 9.28 39.20
N PRO A 721 21.83 8.39 39.18
CA PRO A 721 23.20 8.76 39.51
C PRO A 721 23.77 9.88 38.63
N ALA A 722 24.76 10.61 39.13
CA ALA A 722 25.53 11.57 38.34
C ALA A 722 26.18 10.90 37.12
N ASN A 723 26.38 11.66 36.04
CA ASN A 723 26.96 11.23 34.76
C ASN A 723 26.18 10.15 34.02
N THR A 724 24.98 9.80 34.48
CA THR A 724 24.12 8.82 33.80
C THR A 724 23.61 9.36 32.47
N PHE A 725 23.19 10.62 32.43
CA PHE A 725 22.73 11.26 31.21
C PHE A 725 23.92 11.83 30.42
N VAL A 726 23.99 11.50 29.14
CA VAL A 726 24.99 12.03 28.21
C VAL A 726 24.42 13.24 27.46
N TYR A 727 25.22 14.30 27.34
CA TYR A 727 24.92 15.47 26.50
C TYR A 727 24.70 15.06 25.04
N GLY A 728 23.82 15.80 24.35
CA GLY A 728 23.48 15.54 22.96
C GLY A 728 22.32 14.56 22.76
N ASN A 729 21.81 13.95 23.84
CA ASN A 729 20.75 12.95 23.81
C ASN A 729 19.45 13.45 24.44
N ASN A 730 18.33 13.05 23.84
CA ASN A 730 17.01 13.05 24.47
C ASN A 730 16.81 11.75 25.25
N TYR A 731 16.19 11.83 26.43
CA TYR A 731 15.76 10.67 27.21
C TYR A 731 14.27 10.72 27.47
N THR A 732 13.63 9.56 27.44
CA THR A 732 12.26 9.38 27.93
C THR A 732 12.34 8.56 29.20
N CYS A 733 11.93 9.15 30.32
CA CYS A 733 11.85 8.52 31.62
C CYS A 733 10.40 8.14 31.92
N THR A 734 10.10 6.84 31.89
CA THR A 734 8.77 6.30 32.10
C THR A 734 8.64 5.84 33.55
N ALA A 735 7.76 6.49 34.31
CA ALA A 735 7.38 6.04 35.65
C ALA A 735 6.18 5.09 35.55
N THR A 736 6.32 3.88 36.09
CA THR A 736 5.24 2.89 36.14
C THR A 736 4.63 2.85 37.53
N ASN A 737 3.32 3.08 37.62
CA ASN A 737 2.56 2.91 38.85
C ASN A 737 1.53 1.80 38.70
N ALA A 738 1.38 1.03 39.75
CA ALA A 738 0.51 -0.11 39.80
C ALA A 738 -0.64 0.15 40.77
N ARG A 739 -1.85 -0.28 40.42
CA ARG A 739 -3.03 -0.31 41.29
C ARG A 739 -3.60 -1.71 41.26
N THR A 740 -3.47 -2.41 42.37
CA THR A 740 -4.06 -3.73 42.50
C THR A 740 -5.55 -3.58 42.75
N ARG A 741 -6.38 -4.32 42.01
CA ARG A 741 -7.83 -4.27 42.15
C ARG A 741 -8.44 -5.66 41.95
N VAL A 742 -9.64 -5.84 42.50
CA VAL A 742 -10.43 -7.05 42.36
C VAL A 742 -11.86 -6.70 41.96
N ARG A 743 -12.48 -7.53 41.13
CA ARG A 743 -13.93 -7.57 40.95
C ARG A 743 -14.45 -8.97 41.16
N VAL A 744 -15.68 -9.03 41.65
CA VAL A 744 -16.45 -10.27 41.76
C VAL A 744 -17.51 -10.32 40.67
N GLY A 745 -17.58 -11.46 39.99
CA GLY A 745 -18.64 -11.86 39.09
C GLY A 745 -19.46 -13.00 39.69
N LYS A 746 -20.72 -13.05 39.34
CA LYS A 746 -21.67 -14.07 39.77
C LYS A 746 -22.28 -14.74 38.56
N VAL A 747 -22.30 -16.06 38.57
CA VAL A 747 -23.14 -16.90 37.71
C VAL A 747 -24.01 -17.78 38.59
N THR A 748 -25.25 -18.02 38.16
CA THR A 748 -26.20 -18.87 38.89
C THR A 748 -26.76 -19.95 37.98
N GLU A 749 -26.96 -21.15 38.51
CA GLU A 749 -27.68 -22.23 37.84
C GLU A 749 -29.04 -22.47 38.52
N GLY A 750 -30.09 -22.68 37.73
CA GLY A 750 -31.44 -22.97 38.25
C GLY A 750 -32.30 -21.74 38.60
N GLY A 751 -31.74 -20.54 38.70
CA GLY A 751 -32.52 -19.32 38.98
C GLY A 751 -31.72 -18.00 38.91
N ILE A 752 -32.31 -16.93 39.41
CA ILE A 752 -31.68 -15.62 39.60
C ILE A 752 -31.75 -15.18 41.05
N GLY A 753 -30.80 -14.36 41.51
CA GLY A 753 -30.76 -13.86 42.88
C GLY A 753 -29.87 -12.63 43.06
N ARG A 754 -29.90 -12.09 44.29
CA ARG A 754 -28.98 -11.06 44.78
C ARG A 754 -28.00 -11.71 45.75
N PHE A 755 -26.71 -11.53 45.50
CA PHE A 755 -25.62 -12.10 46.27
C PHE A 755 -24.75 -10.99 46.82
N THR A 756 -24.37 -11.10 48.08
CA THR A 756 -23.56 -10.12 48.80
C THR A 756 -22.18 -10.69 49.06
N PHE A 757 -21.15 -9.86 48.89
CA PHE A 757 -19.75 -10.24 49.07
C PHE A 757 -19.08 -9.27 50.04
N ASN A 758 -18.39 -9.80 51.04
CA ASN A 758 -17.68 -9.00 52.04
C ASN A 758 -16.22 -9.40 52.17
N GLY A 759 -15.36 -8.44 52.50
CA GLY A 759 -14.02 -8.73 52.98
C GLY A 759 -14.08 -9.31 54.38
N SER A 760 -13.19 -10.25 54.72
CA SER A 760 -13.09 -10.69 56.11
C SER A 760 -12.52 -9.56 56.99
N PRO A 761 -12.96 -9.39 58.25
CA PRO A 761 -12.48 -8.29 59.09
C PRO A 761 -10.96 -8.19 59.23
N ALA A 762 -10.25 -9.33 59.18
CA ALA A 762 -8.79 -9.38 59.29
C ALA A 762 -8.05 -9.23 57.95
N ASN A 763 -8.64 -9.71 56.85
CA ASN A 763 -7.97 -9.83 55.54
C ASN A 763 -8.76 -9.18 54.39
N ALA A 764 -9.62 -8.20 54.68
CA ALA A 764 -10.39 -7.48 53.67
C ALA A 764 -9.52 -6.78 52.63
N ASN A 765 -8.31 -6.33 53.02
CA ASN A 765 -7.36 -5.63 52.16
C ASN A 765 -7.99 -4.49 51.31
N GLY A 766 -8.93 -3.74 51.90
CA GLY A 766 -9.65 -2.65 51.22
C GLY A 766 -10.94 -3.07 50.51
N PHE A 767 -11.26 -4.36 50.44
CA PHE A 767 -12.58 -4.83 50.01
C PHE A 767 -13.64 -4.48 51.08
N PRO A 768 -14.87 -4.06 50.71
CA PRO A 768 -15.87 -3.62 51.68
C PRO A 768 -16.27 -4.73 52.67
N THR A 769 -16.54 -4.39 53.92
CA THR A 769 -16.94 -5.33 54.99
C THR A 769 -18.38 -5.09 55.50
N ASP A 770 -19.17 -4.29 54.78
CA ASP A 770 -20.42 -3.67 55.23
C ASP A 770 -21.63 -3.98 54.33
N ASP A 771 -21.64 -5.14 53.66
CA ASP A 771 -22.67 -5.58 52.71
C ASP A 771 -22.87 -4.66 51.48
N SER A 772 -22.00 -3.67 51.28
CA SER A 772 -22.14 -2.69 50.18
C SER A 772 -21.76 -3.23 48.80
N TYR A 773 -21.07 -4.39 48.73
CA TYR A 773 -20.74 -5.04 47.47
C TYR A 773 -21.74 -6.16 47.16
N THR A 774 -22.66 -5.89 46.23
CA THR A 774 -23.67 -6.88 45.80
C THR A 774 -23.65 -7.09 44.30
N VAL A 775 -23.88 -8.32 43.85
CA VAL A 775 -24.09 -8.68 42.44
C VAL A 775 -25.47 -9.30 42.27
N VAL A 776 -26.26 -8.78 41.33
CA VAL A 776 -27.61 -9.28 41.02
C VAL A 776 -27.56 -9.96 39.65
N THR A 777 -27.88 -11.24 39.58
CA THR A 777 -27.98 -11.96 38.30
C THR A 777 -29.32 -11.66 37.64
N THR A 778 -29.33 -11.39 36.34
CA THR A 778 -30.56 -11.06 35.58
C THR A 778 -31.11 -12.25 34.80
N ALA A 779 -30.31 -13.29 34.56
CA ALA A 779 -30.71 -14.54 33.93
C ALA A 779 -29.84 -15.70 34.44
N PRO A 780 -30.37 -16.94 34.54
CA PRO A 780 -29.56 -18.11 34.85
C PRO A 780 -28.45 -18.34 33.80
N LYS A 781 -27.36 -18.95 34.22
CA LYS A 781 -26.14 -19.27 33.42
C LYS A 781 -25.50 -18.07 32.73
N THR A 782 -25.85 -16.85 33.16
CA THR A 782 -25.29 -15.61 32.63
C THR A 782 -24.37 -15.00 33.68
N LEU A 783 -23.14 -14.70 33.26
CA LEU A 783 -22.15 -14.07 34.12
C LEU A 783 -22.42 -12.57 34.26
N GLN A 784 -22.64 -12.10 35.50
CA GLN A 784 -22.76 -10.68 35.82
C GLN A 784 -21.58 -10.24 36.68
N PHE A 785 -20.93 -9.12 36.35
CA PHE A 785 -19.86 -8.54 37.17
C PHE A 785 -20.35 -7.37 38.02
N GLY A 786 -19.83 -7.29 39.25
CA GLY A 786 -19.84 -6.08 40.06
C GLY A 786 -18.70 -5.11 39.67
N PRO A 787 -18.72 -3.88 40.23
CA PRO A 787 -17.69 -2.88 39.98
C PRO A 787 -16.33 -3.30 40.56
N PHE A 788 -15.23 -2.88 39.94
CA PHE A 788 -13.90 -3.07 40.55
C PHE A 788 -13.78 -2.36 41.91
N ARG A 789 -13.00 -2.95 42.81
CA ARG A 789 -12.54 -2.37 44.08
C ARG A 789 -11.03 -2.41 44.14
N ALA A 790 -10.41 -1.31 44.54
CA ALA A 790 -8.97 -1.28 44.76
C ALA A 790 -8.62 -2.01 46.04
N LEU A 791 -7.51 -2.72 46.03
CA LEU A 791 -6.95 -3.32 47.22
C LEU A 791 -5.93 -2.36 47.84
N SER A 792 -5.93 -2.27 49.16
CA SER A 792 -5.11 -1.28 49.89
C SER A 792 -3.62 -1.61 49.86
N LYS A 793 -3.25 -2.90 49.72
CA LYS A 793 -1.85 -3.36 49.70
C LYS A 793 -1.66 -4.52 48.73
N ALA A 794 -0.56 -4.48 47.98
CA ALA A 794 -0.03 -5.66 47.30
C ALA A 794 0.65 -6.61 48.30
N ASP A 795 0.96 -7.83 47.85
CA ASP A 795 1.63 -8.89 48.62
C ASP A 795 0.96 -9.17 49.98
N THR A 796 -0.35 -8.96 50.03
CA THR A 796 -1.18 -9.12 51.23
C THR A 796 -2.31 -10.08 50.87
N LEU A 797 -2.54 -11.08 51.72
CA LEU A 797 -3.62 -12.05 51.54
C LEU A 797 -4.96 -11.30 51.57
N THR A 798 -5.85 -11.64 50.63
CA THR A 798 -7.17 -11.01 50.52
C THR A 798 -8.25 -12.08 50.60
N GLU A 799 -9.23 -11.90 51.47
CA GLU A 799 -10.38 -12.80 51.62
C GLU A 799 -11.67 -12.12 51.17
N ILE A 800 -12.47 -12.82 50.37
CA ILE A 800 -13.80 -12.41 49.93
C ILE A 800 -14.79 -13.50 50.31
N VAL A 801 -15.73 -13.18 51.19
CA VAL A 801 -16.76 -14.06 51.72
C VAL A 801 -18.06 -13.81 50.98
N GLU A 802 -18.63 -14.84 50.37
CA GLU A 802 -19.99 -14.79 49.86
C GLU A 802 -21.01 -15.08 50.96
N THR A 803 -22.03 -14.24 51.08
CA THR A 803 -23.22 -14.54 51.87
C THR A 803 -24.16 -15.37 51.00
N VAL A 804 -23.94 -16.69 50.97
CA VAL A 804 -24.74 -17.64 50.18
C VAL A 804 -26.17 -17.68 50.72
N PRO A 805 -27.20 -17.30 49.92
CA PRO A 805 -28.58 -17.32 50.38
C PRO A 805 -29.07 -18.76 50.62
N LEU A 806 -30.00 -18.96 51.57
CA LEU A 806 -30.45 -20.28 52.06
C LEU A 806 -30.92 -21.28 50.97
N ALA A 807 -31.48 -20.80 49.86
CA ALA A 807 -31.95 -21.66 48.76
C ALA A 807 -30.83 -22.04 47.76
N TRP A 808 -29.59 -21.61 48.01
CA TRP A 808 -28.46 -21.72 47.11
C TRP A 808 -27.29 -22.44 47.77
N THR A 809 -26.47 -23.07 46.95
CA THR A 809 -25.17 -23.61 47.36
C THR A 809 -24.09 -23.09 46.42
N LEU A 810 -22.94 -22.71 46.98
CA LEU A 810 -21.78 -22.32 46.18
C LEU A 810 -21.21 -23.58 45.51
N ALA A 811 -21.25 -23.62 44.18
CA ALA A 811 -20.79 -24.74 43.38
C ALA A 811 -19.30 -24.63 43.02
N SER A 812 -18.82 -23.44 42.64
CA SER A 812 -17.40 -23.22 42.34
C SER A 812 -17.00 -21.75 42.40
N VAL A 813 -15.70 -21.50 42.56
CA VAL A 813 -15.11 -20.16 42.41
C VAL A 813 -13.87 -20.24 41.55
N ALA A 814 -13.73 -19.27 40.66
CA ALA A 814 -12.57 -19.13 39.79
C ALA A 814 -12.07 -17.69 39.75
N CYS A 815 -10.84 -17.43 40.20
CA CYS A 815 -10.16 -16.16 39.97
C CYS A 815 -9.07 -16.27 38.91
N SER A 816 -8.90 -15.17 38.18
CA SER A 816 -7.79 -14.97 37.26
C SER A 816 -7.28 -13.54 37.39
N ASP A 817 -6.01 -13.33 37.05
CA ASP A 817 -5.45 -12.00 36.87
C ASP A 817 -5.53 -11.63 35.39
N LEU A 818 -6.37 -10.65 35.04
CA LEU A 818 -6.52 -10.19 33.66
C LEU A 818 -5.25 -9.52 33.12
N ASN A 819 -4.28 -9.23 34.01
CA ASN A 819 -2.98 -8.66 33.69
C ASN A 819 -1.81 -9.64 34.01
N ALA A 820 -2.09 -10.95 34.05
CA ALA A 820 -1.13 -11.99 34.46
C ALA A 820 0.24 -11.92 33.76
N GLY A 821 0.27 -11.62 32.46
CA GLY A 821 1.52 -11.51 31.70
C GLY A 821 2.44 -10.37 32.15
N GLN A 822 1.91 -9.34 32.81
CA GLN A 822 2.69 -8.20 33.33
C GLN A 822 3.03 -8.36 34.81
N THR A 823 2.12 -8.91 35.60
CA THR A 823 2.32 -9.15 37.04
C THR A 823 3.16 -10.40 37.30
N GLY A 824 3.27 -11.29 36.32
CA GLY A 824 3.86 -12.62 36.47
C GLY A 824 3.01 -13.54 37.34
N ASN A 825 1.71 -13.26 37.45
CA ASN A 825 0.76 -14.25 37.98
C ASN A 825 0.57 -15.39 36.96
N PRO A 826 0.22 -16.60 37.42
CA PRO A 826 -0.07 -17.70 36.51
C PRO A 826 -1.30 -17.36 35.65
N ILE A 827 -1.22 -17.65 34.34
CA ILE A 827 -2.36 -17.52 33.41
C ILE A 827 -3.37 -18.65 33.67
N LEU A 828 -2.86 -19.83 34.02
CA LEU A 828 -3.57 -21.01 34.52
C LEU A 828 -2.62 -21.80 35.45
N PRO A 829 -3.10 -22.49 36.51
CA PRO A 829 -4.50 -22.67 36.92
C PRO A 829 -5.11 -21.44 37.62
N ILE A 830 -6.40 -21.53 37.95
CA ILE A 830 -7.18 -20.57 38.75
C ILE A 830 -6.40 -20.10 39.98
N ILE A 831 -6.46 -18.81 40.27
CA ILE A 831 -5.84 -18.18 41.44
C ILE A 831 -6.76 -18.32 42.66
N GLY A 832 -6.17 -18.63 43.81
CA GLY A 832 -6.90 -18.74 45.07
C GLY A 832 -7.67 -20.04 45.24
N TYR A 833 -8.28 -20.19 46.40
CA TYR A 833 -9.03 -21.39 46.78
C TYR A 833 -10.14 -21.04 47.76
N ILE A 834 -11.14 -21.92 47.85
CA ILE A 834 -12.28 -21.75 48.76
C ILE A 834 -12.00 -22.46 50.08
N THR A 835 -12.22 -21.75 51.18
CA THR A 835 -12.37 -22.31 52.51
C THR A 835 -13.83 -22.25 52.92
N ASP A 836 -14.20 -23.06 53.94
CA ASP A 836 -15.51 -23.05 54.63
C ASP A 836 -16.78 -23.07 53.75
N GLY A 837 -16.64 -23.40 52.46
CA GLY A 837 -17.73 -23.46 51.48
C GLY A 837 -18.23 -22.11 50.96
N ARG A 838 -17.57 -20.99 51.29
CA ARG A 838 -18.02 -19.63 50.91
C ARG A 838 -16.93 -18.56 50.88
N THR A 839 -15.78 -18.78 51.51
CA THR A 839 -14.72 -17.78 51.57
C THR A 839 -13.65 -18.05 50.53
N LEU A 840 -13.50 -17.15 49.58
CA LEU A 840 -12.38 -17.15 48.64
C LEU A 840 -11.16 -16.53 49.30
N ILE A 841 -10.07 -17.30 49.36
CA ILE A 841 -8.75 -16.83 49.75
C ILE A 841 -7.91 -16.58 48.50
N ILE A 842 -7.47 -15.34 48.30
CA ILE A 842 -6.47 -14.97 47.31
C ILE A 842 -5.12 -14.85 48.03
N PRO A 843 -4.16 -15.77 47.80
CA PRO A 843 -2.86 -15.74 48.47
C PRO A 843 -2.12 -14.43 48.23
N ALA A 844 -1.37 -13.96 49.24
CA ALA A 844 -0.55 -12.77 49.17
C ALA A 844 0.33 -12.73 47.90
N ALA A 845 0.96 -13.85 47.55
CA ALA A 845 1.83 -13.98 46.38
C ALA A 845 1.13 -13.74 45.03
N ASN A 846 -0.21 -13.79 45.00
CA ASN A 846 -1.02 -13.50 43.81
C ASN A 846 -1.64 -12.10 43.82
N VAL A 847 -1.67 -11.42 44.96
CA VAL A 847 -2.10 -10.02 45.09
C VAL A 847 -0.92 -9.10 44.71
N LYS A 848 -0.38 -9.28 43.51
CA LYS A 848 0.81 -8.56 43.04
C LYS A 848 0.48 -7.10 42.69
N PRO A 849 1.47 -6.18 42.71
CA PRO A 849 1.27 -4.81 42.25
C PRO A 849 0.71 -4.77 40.83
N GLY A 850 -0.48 -4.18 40.67
CA GLY A 850 -1.12 -4.01 39.35
C GLY A 850 -1.85 -5.23 38.83
N ALA A 851 -2.07 -6.24 39.68
CA ALA A 851 -2.95 -7.36 39.38
C ALA A 851 -4.40 -6.87 39.20
N ASP A 852 -5.04 -7.35 38.14
CA ASP A 852 -6.40 -7.02 37.75
C ASP A 852 -7.30 -8.24 37.98
N LEU A 853 -7.55 -8.52 39.26
CA LEU A 853 -8.15 -9.78 39.70
C LEU A 853 -9.64 -9.82 39.34
N SER A 854 -10.05 -10.88 38.65
CA SER A 854 -11.44 -11.13 38.25
C SER A 854 -11.85 -12.50 38.78
N CYS A 855 -12.66 -12.49 39.84
CA CYS A 855 -13.13 -13.68 40.54
C CYS A 855 -14.59 -13.96 40.20
N VAL A 856 -14.95 -15.18 39.85
CA VAL A 856 -16.31 -15.59 39.49
C VAL A 856 -16.80 -16.65 40.45
N PHE A 857 -17.93 -16.40 41.11
CA PHE A 857 -18.63 -17.32 41.99
C PHE A 857 -19.83 -17.91 41.25
N ALA A 858 -19.94 -19.24 41.25
CA ALA A 858 -21.01 -19.99 40.62
C ALA A 858 -21.85 -20.69 41.68
N ASP A 859 -23.14 -20.37 41.76
CA ASP A 859 -24.06 -21.00 42.73
C ASP A 859 -25.14 -21.76 42.01
N THR A 860 -25.55 -22.88 42.60
CA THR A 860 -26.66 -23.68 42.11
C THR A 860 -27.84 -23.51 43.05
N LEU A 861 -29.02 -23.21 42.48
CA LEU A 861 -30.27 -23.17 43.22
C LEU A 861 -30.62 -24.61 43.63
N THR A 862 -30.59 -24.90 44.93
CA THR A 862 -30.97 -26.18 45.51
C THR A 862 -32.44 -26.18 45.98
N GLY A 863 -33.04 -24.99 46.08
CA GLY A 863 -34.41 -24.81 46.55
C GLY A 863 -34.52 -24.88 48.07
N LEU A 864 -35.72 -24.65 48.58
CA LEU A 864 -36.08 -24.82 50.00
C LEU A 864 -36.76 -26.18 50.16
N THR A 865 -36.80 -26.75 51.36
CA THR A 865 -37.37 -28.09 51.59
C THR A 865 -38.37 -28.13 52.75
N VAL A 866 -39.33 -29.04 52.68
CA VAL A 866 -40.10 -29.55 53.82
C VAL A 866 -39.70 -31.00 54.07
N SER A 867 -39.30 -31.32 55.29
CA SER A 867 -38.78 -32.64 55.65
C SER A 867 -39.35 -33.16 56.96
N GLY A 868 -39.36 -34.48 57.10
CA GLY A 868 -40.04 -35.15 58.19
C GLY A 868 -39.87 -36.66 58.18
N GLN A 869 -40.73 -37.34 58.94
CA GLN A 869 -40.73 -38.79 59.09
C GLN A 869 -42.15 -39.39 59.03
N VAL A 870 -42.27 -40.62 58.53
CA VAL A 870 -43.42 -41.49 58.72
C VAL A 870 -43.00 -42.62 59.64
N ILE A 871 -43.75 -42.86 60.71
CA ILE A 871 -43.35 -43.76 61.81
C ILE A 871 -44.44 -44.78 62.11
N LEU A 872 -44.04 -45.94 62.64
CA LEU A 872 -44.94 -46.88 63.30
C LEU A 872 -45.15 -46.46 64.75
N ASP A 873 -46.22 -45.69 64.99
CA ASP A 873 -46.56 -45.06 66.26
C ASP A 873 -47.49 -45.97 67.08
N ASN A 874 -46.94 -47.11 67.49
CA ASN A 874 -47.69 -48.23 68.05
C ASN A 874 -47.33 -48.57 69.51
N GLY A 875 -46.46 -47.78 70.15
CA GLY A 875 -46.03 -47.99 71.53
C GLY A 875 -45.08 -49.16 71.75
N ALA A 876 -44.38 -49.64 70.71
CA ALA A 876 -43.47 -50.77 70.81
C ALA A 876 -42.33 -50.51 71.83
N SER A 877 -41.94 -51.56 72.57
CA SER A 877 -40.79 -51.58 73.51
C SER A 877 -40.73 -50.40 74.50
N GLY A 878 -41.88 -49.97 75.04
CA GLY A 878 -41.97 -48.88 76.02
C GLY A 878 -42.16 -47.49 75.42
N GLY A 879 -42.44 -47.40 74.13
CA GLY A 879 -42.89 -46.17 73.49
C GLY A 879 -44.34 -45.80 73.88
N THR A 880 -44.73 -44.55 73.62
CA THR A 880 -46.09 -44.05 73.86
C THR A 880 -46.85 -44.04 72.55
N ALA A 881 -47.80 -44.97 72.40
CA ALA A 881 -48.61 -45.06 71.18
C ALA A 881 -49.40 -43.76 70.92
N TYR A 882 -49.51 -43.42 69.62
CA TYR A 882 -50.32 -42.34 69.07
C TYR A 882 -49.86 -40.92 69.40
N ASP A 883 -48.63 -40.73 69.86
CA ASP A 883 -48.14 -39.42 70.30
C ASP A 883 -47.43 -38.61 69.18
N GLY A 884 -47.23 -39.22 68.01
CA GLY A 884 -46.57 -38.64 66.84
C GLY A 884 -45.06 -38.42 67.01
N ALA A 885 -44.43 -39.06 67.98
CA ALA A 885 -42.98 -39.08 68.16
C ALA A 885 -42.44 -40.49 68.08
N GLN A 886 -41.38 -40.69 67.29
CA GLN A 886 -40.69 -41.98 67.29
C GLN A 886 -39.95 -42.18 68.62
N ASN A 887 -40.47 -43.02 69.50
CA ASN A 887 -39.86 -43.29 70.79
C ASN A 887 -39.96 -44.77 71.21
N GLY A 888 -39.21 -45.17 72.24
CA GLY A 888 -39.09 -46.58 72.61
C GLY A 888 -38.53 -47.44 71.46
N GLY A 889 -39.30 -48.45 71.04
CA GLY A 889 -38.99 -49.36 69.93
C GLY A 889 -39.73 -49.05 68.64
N GLU A 890 -40.36 -47.89 68.53
CA GLU A 890 -41.04 -47.44 67.31
C GLU A 890 -40.04 -47.19 66.19
N ARG A 891 -40.33 -47.73 65.00
CA ARG A 891 -39.45 -47.62 63.83
C ARG A 891 -40.04 -46.69 62.79
N GLY A 892 -39.18 -46.16 61.93
CA GLY A 892 -39.62 -45.50 60.70
C GLY A 892 -40.34 -46.48 59.78
N LEU A 893 -41.32 -45.97 59.03
CA LEU A 893 -42.12 -46.74 58.11
C LEU A 893 -41.72 -46.40 56.65
N PRO A 894 -41.04 -47.31 55.93
CA PRO A 894 -40.68 -47.09 54.54
C PRO A 894 -41.85 -47.24 53.57
N GLY A 895 -41.69 -46.70 52.36
CA GLY A 895 -42.56 -46.97 51.22
C GLY A 895 -43.87 -46.18 51.22
N VAL A 896 -44.00 -45.15 52.07
CA VAL A 896 -45.18 -44.29 52.12
C VAL A 896 -44.97 -43.12 51.17
N LEU A 897 -45.90 -42.90 50.25
CA LEU A 897 -45.85 -41.76 49.32
C LEU A 897 -46.36 -40.49 49.99
N LEU A 898 -45.56 -39.42 49.93
CA LEU A 898 -45.89 -38.07 50.40
C LEU A 898 -46.02 -37.14 49.20
N ARG A 899 -46.99 -36.22 49.22
CA ARG A 899 -47.23 -35.26 48.13
C ARG A 899 -47.47 -33.86 48.67
N LEU A 900 -46.75 -32.88 48.15
CA LEU A 900 -46.97 -31.47 48.46
C LEU A 900 -47.82 -30.83 47.35
N THR A 901 -48.95 -30.24 47.69
CA THR A 901 -49.90 -29.67 46.74
C THR A 901 -50.32 -28.24 47.09
N ASP A 902 -51.01 -27.58 46.17
CA ASP A 902 -51.68 -26.28 46.37
C ASP A 902 -52.98 -26.39 47.19
N CYS A 903 -53.14 -27.46 47.95
CA CYS A 903 -54.41 -27.88 48.57
C CYS A 903 -55.55 -28.17 47.58
N GLY A 904 -55.25 -28.21 46.28
CA GLY A 904 -56.15 -28.59 45.20
C GLY A 904 -55.56 -29.72 44.36
N SER A 905 -55.66 -29.59 43.05
CA SER A 905 -55.20 -30.62 42.11
C SER A 905 -53.73 -30.50 41.70
N HIS A 906 -53.05 -29.38 42.02
CA HIS A 906 -51.67 -29.17 41.59
C HIS A 906 -50.69 -29.73 42.61
N THR A 907 -49.85 -30.66 42.16
CA THR A 907 -48.76 -31.21 42.97
C THR A 907 -47.46 -30.47 42.65
N TYR A 908 -46.85 -29.85 43.67
CA TYR A 908 -45.54 -29.20 43.60
C TYR A 908 -44.40 -30.22 43.61
N GLY A 909 -44.57 -31.31 44.35
CA GLY A 909 -43.61 -32.40 44.42
C GLY A 909 -44.13 -33.59 45.21
N SER A 910 -43.41 -34.70 45.13
CA SER A 910 -43.69 -35.92 45.90
C SER A 910 -42.39 -36.58 46.34
N ASP A 911 -42.43 -37.34 47.43
CA ASP A 911 -41.32 -38.16 47.91
C ASP A 911 -41.84 -39.44 48.56
N VAL A 912 -41.01 -40.46 48.70
CA VAL A 912 -41.38 -41.74 49.35
C VAL A 912 -40.51 -41.95 50.57
N SER A 913 -41.13 -42.29 51.71
CA SER A 913 -40.39 -42.49 52.95
C SER A 913 -39.34 -43.61 52.85
N ASP A 914 -38.14 -43.34 53.35
CA ASP A 914 -37.01 -44.28 53.32
C ASP A 914 -37.09 -45.37 54.41
N GLY A 915 -36.07 -46.24 54.50
CA GLY A 915 -35.98 -47.31 55.51
C GLY A 915 -36.04 -46.84 56.98
N ALA A 916 -35.73 -45.58 57.25
CA ALA A 916 -35.85 -44.94 58.55
C ALA A 916 -37.10 -44.03 58.64
N GLY A 917 -37.98 -44.07 57.62
CA GLY A 917 -39.21 -43.30 57.54
C GLY A 917 -39.02 -41.87 57.06
N ASN A 918 -37.80 -41.42 56.74
CA ASN A 918 -37.56 -40.01 56.42
C ASN A 918 -38.10 -39.65 55.03
N PHE A 919 -38.55 -38.40 54.89
CA PHE A 919 -38.90 -37.78 53.62
C PHE A 919 -38.41 -36.34 53.54
N ALA A 920 -38.17 -35.83 52.33
CA ALA A 920 -37.88 -34.43 52.06
C ALA A 920 -38.39 -34.00 50.67
N LEU A 921 -39.32 -33.04 50.64
CA LEU A 921 -39.87 -32.48 49.40
C LEU A 921 -39.32 -31.08 49.16
N ASN A 922 -38.97 -30.77 47.91
CA ASN A 922 -38.53 -29.45 47.50
C ASN A 922 -39.74 -28.50 47.34
N LEU A 923 -39.60 -27.26 47.82
CA LEU A 923 -40.55 -26.17 47.70
C LEU A 923 -40.32 -25.32 46.43
N THR A 924 -39.46 -25.78 45.51
CA THR A 924 -39.20 -25.10 44.23
C THR A 924 -40.50 -24.97 43.45
N GLY A 925 -40.81 -23.75 43.01
CA GLY A 925 -42.06 -23.44 42.30
C GLY A 925 -43.22 -23.06 43.21
N VAL A 926 -43.09 -23.20 44.54
CA VAL A 926 -44.07 -22.71 45.49
C VAL A 926 -43.87 -21.20 45.71
N PRO A 927 -44.87 -20.34 45.43
CA PRO A 927 -44.76 -18.91 45.70
C PRO A 927 -44.56 -18.62 47.20
N ALA A 928 -43.79 -17.59 47.53
CA ALA A 928 -43.72 -17.13 48.91
C ALA A 928 -45.12 -16.68 49.38
N ASP A 929 -45.43 -16.98 50.63
CA ASP A 929 -46.69 -16.66 51.29
C ASP A 929 -47.93 -17.39 50.70
N SER A 930 -47.74 -18.55 50.06
CA SER A 930 -48.84 -19.43 49.63
C SER A 930 -49.19 -20.49 50.70
N GLU A 931 -50.46 -20.91 50.72
CA GLU A 931 -50.93 -22.06 51.50
C GLU A 931 -50.67 -23.35 50.71
N VAL A 932 -50.16 -24.39 51.38
CA VAL A 932 -49.83 -25.70 50.78
C VAL A 932 -50.31 -26.84 51.68
N CYS A 933 -50.55 -28.00 51.07
CA CYS A 933 -50.98 -29.22 51.75
C CYS A 933 -49.99 -30.35 51.49
N LEU A 934 -49.42 -30.91 52.55
CA LEU A 934 -48.60 -32.10 52.53
C LEU A 934 -49.46 -33.32 52.88
N TYR A 935 -49.69 -34.19 51.90
CA TYR A 935 -50.47 -35.41 52.03
C TYR A 935 -49.57 -36.63 52.27
N ARG A 936 -50.06 -37.55 53.08
CA ARG A 936 -49.59 -38.93 53.22
C ARG A 936 -50.60 -39.85 52.56
N ASP A 937 -50.19 -40.54 51.50
CA ASP A 937 -51.07 -41.46 50.78
C ASP A 937 -51.37 -42.72 51.61
N PRO A 938 -52.55 -43.36 51.42
CA PRO A 938 -52.89 -44.61 52.09
C PRO A 938 -51.87 -45.71 51.83
N LEU A 939 -51.51 -46.46 52.88
CA LEU A 939 -50.68 -47.66 52.78
C LEU A 939 -51.53 -48.87 53.17
N THR A 940 -51.60 -49.87 52.30
CA THR A 940 -52.37 -51.10 52.55
C THR A 940 -51.92 -51.77 53.86
N GLY A 941 -52.89 -52.26 54.63
CA GLY A 941 -52.62 -52.93 55.91
C GLY A 941 -52.22 -51.98 57.05
N HIS A 942 -52.36 -50.66 56.89
CA HIS A 942 -52.01 -49.67 57.90
C HIS A 942 -53.10 -48.60 58.07
N ALA A 943 -53.15 -48.00 59.26
CA ALA A 943 -54.03 -46.87 59.59
C ALA A 943 -53.22 -45.68 60.11
N GLY A 944 -53.60 -44.46 59.74
CA GLY A 944 -53.03 -43.23 60.30
C GLY A 944 -53.63 -42.93 61.66
N VAL A 945 -52.80 -42.57 62.63
CA VAL A 945 -53.20 -42.44 64.05
C VAL A 945 -52.73 -41.16 64.71
N SER A 946 -51.71 -40.49 64.19
CA SER A 946 -51.16 -39.27 64.79
C SER A 946 -50.39 -38.44 63.78
N GLN A 947 -50.11 -37.18 64.13
CA GLN A 947 -49.35 -36.26 63.30
C GLN A 947 -48.69 -35.15 64.13
N ARG A 948 -47.48 -34.72 63.77
CA ARG A 948 -46.83 -33.52 64.30
C ARG A 948 -46.43 -32.55 63.18
N PRO A 949 -46.71 -31.25 63.33
CA PRO A 949 -46.48 -30.27 62.26
C PRO A 949 -45.02 -29.79 62.13
N GLY A 950 -44.11 -30.18 63.02
CA GLY A 950 -42.71 -29.72 63.00
C GLY A 950 -42.57 -28.21 63.14
N THR A 951 -41.66 -27.61 62.37
CA THR A 951 -41.41 -26.16 62.35
C THR A 951 -42.38 -25.36 61.47
N THR A 952 -43.48 -25.98 61.01
CA THR A 952 -44.47 -25.29 60.18
C THR A 952 -45.27 -24.27 61.00
N THR A 953 -45.62 -23.15 60.37
CA THR A 953 -46.32 -22.03 61.01
C THR A 953 -47.82 -22.12 60.77
N ASN A 954 -48.62 -21.97 61.82
CA ASN A 954 -50.09 -22.06 61.81
C ASN A 954 -50.64 -23.32 61.10
N PRO A 955 -50.20 -24.53 61.50
CA PRO A 955 -50.58 -25.77 60.83
C PRO A 955 -52.06 -26.15 61.08
N VAL A 956 -52.68 -26.81 60.11
CA VAL A 956 -53.97 -27.50 60.23
C VAL A 956 -53.79 -28.99 59.96
N LEU A 957 -54.22 -29.84 60.90
CA LEU A 957 -54.14 -31.31 60.85
C LEU A 957 -55.49 -31.92 60.41
N SER A 958 -55.52 -33.18 59.96
CA SER A 958 -56.74 -33.88 59.49
C SER A 958 -57.18 -35.10 60.34
N PRO A 959 -57.55 -34.94 61.63
CA PRO A 959 -58.12 -36.06 62.39
C PRO A 959 -59.49 -36.51 61.83
N PRO A 960 -59.85 -37.81 61.93
CA PRO A 960 -59.10 -38.87 62.61
C PRO A 960 -58.09 -39.63 61.72
N THR A 961 -58.00 -39.34 60.42
CA THR A 961 -57.16 -40.12 59.47
C THR A 961 -55.69 -39.67 59.42
N TYR A 962 -55.40 -38.43 59.87
CA TYR A 962 -54.07 -37.84 59.96
C TYR A 962 -53.25 -38.01 58.67
N ASP A 963 -53.88 -37.75 57.54
CA ASP A 963 -53.35 -37.93 56.19
C ASP A 963 -52.90 -36.62 55.52
N MET A 964 -53.11 -35.46 56.14
CA MET A 964 -52.80 -34.16 55.54
C MET A 964 -52.31 -33.16 56.60
N LEU A 965 -51.23 -32.44 56.29
CA LEU A 965 -50.77 -31.23 56.99
C LEU A 965 -50.93 -30.02 56.06
N ARG A 966 -51.69 -29.01 56.48
CA ARG A 966 -51.78 -27.74 55.74
C ARG A 966 -51.05 -26.61 56.47
N PHE A 967 -50.22 -25.84 55.76
CA PHE A 967 -49.46 -24.72 56.32
C PHE A 967 -49.12 -23.66 55.26
N ARG A 968 -48.60 -22.51 55.68
CA ARG A 968 -48.20 -21.39 54.81
C ARG A 968 -46.68 -21.30 54.67
N VAL A 969 -46.19 -21.14 53.44
CA VAL A 969 -44.77 -21.09 53.12
C VAL A 969 -44.22 -19.65 53.28
N ALA A 970 -43.30 -19.45 54.21
CA ALA A 970 -42.59 -18.19 54.41
C ALA A 970 -41.39 -18.07 53.45
N ALA A 971 -41.02 -16.84 53.10
CA ALA A 971 -39.89 -16.60 52.21
C ALA A 971 -38.57 -17.11 52.82
N ASN A 972 -37.76 -17.82 52.03
CA ASN A 972 -36.43 -18.32 52.41
C ASN A 972 -36.40 -19.27 53.63
N THR A 973 -37.44 -20.07 53.85
CA THR A 973 -37.56 -20.94 55.03
C THR A 973 -37.59 -22.42 54.66
N ASN A 974 -36.76 -23.21 55.35
CA ASN A 974 -36.86 -24.68 55.36
C ASN A 974 -37.76 -25.14 56.51
N TYR A 975 -38.55 -26.18 56.26
CA TYR A 975 -39.42 -26.82 57.26
C TYR A 975 -38.89 -28.21 57.60
N THR A 976 -38.86 -28.53 58.89
CA THR A 976 -38.27 -29.78 59.39
C THR A 976 -39.12 -30.36 60.52
N GLY A 977 -38.99 -31.65 60.77
CA GLY A 977 -39.61 -32.33 61.91
C GLY A 977 -41.12 -32.56 61.77
N VAL A 978 -41.65 -32.56 60.55
CA VAL A 978 -43.04 -33.02 60.31
C VAL A 978 -43.10 -34.53 60.57
N THR A 979 -44.10 -35.03 61.28
CA THR A 979 -44.25 -36.47 61.54
C THR A 979 -45.66 -36.93 61.18
N PHE A 980 -45.76 -38.08 60.52
CA PHE A 980 -47.01 -38.83 60.37
C PHE A 980 -46.88 -40.19 61.07
N GLY A 981 -47.72 -40.45 62.07
CA GLY A 981 -47.76 -41.73 62.79
C GLY A 981 -48.81 -42.67 62.22
N MET A 982 -48.42 -43.92 62.03
CA MET A 982 -49.27 -45.00 61.54
C MET A 982 -49.16 -46.23 62.43
N ILE A 983 -50.15 -47.11 62.39
CA ILE A 983 -50.07 -48.47 62.92
C ILE A 983 -50.30 -49.48 61.80
N ALA A 984 -49.71 -50.67 61.92
CA ALA A 984 -50.18 -51.82 61.15
C ALA A 984 -51.56 -52.25 61.66
N LEU A 985 -52.44 -52.72 60.79
CA LEU A 985 -53.72 -53.32 61.19
C LEU A 985 -53.44 -54.67 61.89
N PRO A 986 -54.16 -54.99 62.98
CA PRO A 986 -54.03 -56.29 63.63
C PRO A 986 -54.58 -57.41 62.73
N SER A 987 -54.16 -58.65 63.00
CA SER A 987 -54.54 -59.82 62.19
C SER A 987 -55.10 -60.94 63.04
N LEU A 988 -56.07 -61.69 62.50
CA LEU A 988 -56.56 -62.95 63.05
C LEU A 988 -56.15 -64.10 62.11
N LEU A 989 -55.65 -65.21 62.65
CA LEU A 989 -55.23 -66.41 61.91
C LEU A 989 -56.28 -66.81 60.86
N GLU A 990 -55.90 -67.18 59.65
CA GLU A 990 -56.82 -67.46 58.53
C GLU A 990 -57.93 -68.52 58.80
N ASP A 991 -58.96 -68.49 57.95
CA ASP A 991 -60.11 -69.41 57.88
C ASP A 991 -59.72 -70.90 57.99
N THR A 992 -60.56 -71.69 58.67
CA THR A 992 -60.33 -73.12 58.88
C THR A 992 -61.49 -74.00 58.41
N ASP A 993 -61.14 -75.10 57.74
CA ASP A 993 -62.06 -76.19 57.39
C ASP A 993 -61.72 -77.44 58.21
N GLU A 994 -62.62 -77.86 59.09
CA GLU A 994 -62.42 -79.01 59.97
C GLU A 994 -63.48 -80.11 59.82
N VAL A 995 -63.12 -81.32 60.26
CA VAL A 995 -63.99 -82.49 60.18
C VAL A 995 -64.10 -83.14 61.56
N VAL A 996 -65.32 -83.52 61.94
CA VAL A 996 -65.62 -84.15 63.23
C VAL A 996 -66.49 -85.39 63.02
N LEU A 997 -66.32 -86.41 63.88
CA LEU A 997 -67.18 -87.59 63.87
C LEU A 997 -68.44 -87.32 64.71
N PRO A 998 -69.58 -87.98 64.42
CA PRO A 998 -70.75 -87.90 65.30
C PRO A 998 -70.39 -88.29 66.74
N GLY A 999 -70.86 -87.50 67.71
CA GLY A 999 -70.61 -87.73 69.14
C GLY A 999 -69.23 -87.26 69.63
N GLN A 1000 -68.45 -86.59 68.79
CA GLN A 1000 -67.10 -86.10 69.12
C GLN A 1000 -67.01 -84.58 69.05
N ALA A 1001 -65.93 -84.03 69.62
CA ALA A 1001 -65.59 -82.61 69.50
C ALA A 1001 -64.30 -82.42 68.70
N VAL A 1002 -64.24 -81.33 67.95
CA VAL A 1002 -62.99 -80.80 67.36
C VAL A 1002 -62.64 -79.47 68.03
N LEU A 1003 -61.35 -79.22 68.20
CA LEU A 1003 -60.80 -77.98 68.74
C LEU A 1003 -60.15 -77.20 67.63
N ILE A 1004 -60.70 -76.03 67.32
CA ILE A 1004 -60.21 -75.14 66.26
C ILE A 1004 -59.52 -73.97 66.95
N LYS A 1005 -58.24 -73.77 66.64
CA LYS A 1005 -57.40 -72.77 67.31
C LYS A 1005 -57.25 -71.57 66.41
N HIS A 1006 -57.46 -70.37 66.96
CA HIS A 1006 -57.20 -69.11 66.28
C HIS A 1006 -56.20 -68.29 67.07
N LYS A 1007 -55.45 -67.46 66.34
CA LYS A 1007 -54.41 -66.61 66.92
C LYS A 1007 -54.58 -65.19 66.40
N TYR A 1008 -54.89 -64.27 67.30
CA TYR A 1008 -54.91 -62.84 67.04
C TYR A 1008 -53.54 -62.24 67.32
N TRP A 1009 -53.11 -61.29 66.50
CA TRP A 1009 -51.88 -60.53 66.66
C TRP A 1009 -52.19 -59.05 66.80
N ALA A 1010 -51.92 -58.52 68.00
CA ALA A 1010 -52.02 -57.10 68.27
C ALA A 1010 -50.81 -56.36 67.71
N THR A 1011 -51.05 -55.25 67.03
CA THR A 1011 -50.02 -54.44 66.38
C THR A 1011 -49.76 -53.12 67.10
N THR A 1012 -50.59 -52.78 68.09
CA THR A 1012 -50.55 -51.52 68.86
C THR A 1012 -51.16 -51.73 70.25
N VAL A 1013 -51.10 -50.70 71.10
CA VAL A 1013 -51.83 -50.64 72.36
C VAL A 1013 -53.33 -50.49 72.10
N SER A 1014 -54.10 -51.54 72.38
CA SER A 1014 -55.53 -51.60 72.08
C SER A 1014 -56.28 -52.54 73.02
N GLU A 1015 -57.60 -52.52 72.95
CA GLU A 1015 -58.48 -53.53 73.54
C GLU A 1015 -59.13 -54.37 72.43
N VAL A 1016 -59.12 -55.70 72.56
CA VAL A 1016 -59.71 -56.63 71.59
C VAL A 1016 -60.88 -57.41 72.20
N ASN A 1017 -61.98 -57.51 71.45
CA ASN A 1017 -63.16 -58.33 71.75
C ASN A 1017 -63.30 -59.48 70.75
N PHE A 1018 -63.47 -60.71 71.23
CA PHE A 1018 -63.73 -61.89 70.40
C PHE A 1018 -65.18 -62.34 70.49
N ALA A 1019 -65.81 -62.59 69.34
CA ALA A 1019 -67.17 -63.09 69.29
C ALA A 1019 -67.37 -64.09 68.15
N LEU A 1020 -68.28 -65.05 68.37
CA LEU A 1020 -68.84 -65.86 67.29
C LEU A 1020 -70.04 -65.13 66.69
N ALA A 1021 -70.05 -64.98 65.38
CA ALA A 1021 -71.13 -64.40 64.61
C ALA A 1021 -71.53 -65.36 63.48
N ASN A 1022 -72.66 -65.09 62.82
CA ASN A 1022 -73.07 -65.77 61.58
C ASN A 1022 -73.04 -67.32 61.63
N ILE A 1023 -73.45 -67.89 62.76
CA ILE A 1023 -73.49 -69.35 62.95
C ILE A 1023 -74.62 -69.97 62.12
N ILE A 1024 -74.28 -70.77 61.13
CA ILE A 1024 -75.21 -71.38 60.15
C ILE A 1024 -74.90 -72.87 60.04
N GLY A 1025 -75.90 -73.74 60.16
CA GLY A 1025 -75.72 -75.18 59.97
C GLY A 1025 -76.60 -75.75 58.87
N THR A 1026 -76.09 -76.79 58.19
CA THR A 1026 -76.78 -77.54 57.15
C THR A 1026 -76.81 -79.02 57.55
N PRO A 1027 -77.99 -79.64 57.75
CA PRO A 1027 -79.33 -79.06 57.59
C PRO A 1027 -79.76 -78.11 58.73
N ASP A 1028 -79.13 -78.18 59.92
CA ASP A 1028 -79.46 -77.35 61.07
C ASP A 1028 -78.23 -77.13 61.97
N ALA A 1029 -78.01 -75.89 62.44
CA ALA A 1029 -76.94 -75.54 63.38
C ALA A 1029 -77.09 -76.24 64.74
N SER A 1030 -78.33 -76.58 65.13
CA SER A 1030 -78.61 -77.26 66.41
C SER A 1030 -77.97 -78.65 66.53
N LEU A 1031 -77.47 -79.22 65.42
CA LEU A 1031 -76.70 -80.47 65.38
C LEU A 1031 -75.27 -80.31 65.92
N PHE A 1032 -74.82 -79.08 66.09
CA PHE A 1032 -73.52 -78.72 66.62
C PHE A 1032 -73.65 -77.85 67.87
N ASP A 1033 -72.59 -77.80 68.66
CA ASP A 1033 -72.46 -76.92 69.82
C ASP A 1033 -71.10 -76.20 69.74
N PRO A 1034 -71.01 -75.05 69.02
CA PRO A 1034 -69.81 -74.24 68.96
C PRO A 1034 -69.69 -73.36 70.20
N THR A 1035 -68.55 -73.46 70.88
CA THR A 1035 -68.29 -72.74 72.12
C THR A 1035 -66.90 -72.11 72.08
N LEU A 1036 -66.84 -70.78 72.27
CA LEU A 1036 -65.60 -70.01 72.25
C LEU A 1036 -64.93 -70.05 73.63
N HIS A 1037 -63.67 -70.49 73.65
CA HIS A 1037 -62.84 -70.60 74.83
C HIS A 1037 -61.62 -69.69 74.69
N PHE A 1038 -61.19 -69.10 75.80
CA PHE A 1038 -60.03 -68.22 75.87
C PHE A 1038 -58.75 -69.00 76.12
N ASP A 1039 -57.73 -68.76 75.31
CA ASP A 1039 -56.39 -69.36 75.41
C ASP A 1039 -55.32 -68.26 75.21
N PRO A 1040 -55.23 -67.27 76.11
CA PRO A 1040 -54.42 -66.06 75.87
C PRO A 1040 -52.91 -66.34 75.75
N ASN A 1041 -52.44 -67.48 76.25
CA ASN A 1041 -51.05 -67.91 76.17
C ASN A 1041 -50.78 -68.93 75.05
N CYS A 1042 -51.80 -69.30 74.26
CA CYS A 1042 -51.70 -70.22 73.13
C CYS A 1042 -51.18 -71.62 73.51
N ASP A 1043 -51.45 -72.08 74.73
CA ASP A 1043 -50.96 -73.39 75.20
C ASP A 1043 -51.87 -74.55 74.78
N GLY A 1044 -53.04 -74.25 74.20
CA GLY A 1044 -54.01 -75.22 73.71
C GLY A 1044 -54.93 -75.79 74.78
N THR A 1045 -54.89 -75.28 76.01
CA THR A 1045 -55.82 -75.66 77.07
C THR A 1045 -57.14 -74.91 76.94
N LEU A 1046 -58.26 -75.58 77.25
CA LEU A 1046 -59.59 -74.96 77.20
C LEU A 1046 -59.82 -74.11 78.46
N GLY A 1047 -59.74 -72.78 78.31
CA GLY A 1047 -60.11 -71.82 79.35
C GLY A 1047 -61.61 -71.49 79.39
N GLY A 1048 -62.00 -70.46 80.15
CA GLY A 1048 -63.38 -69.93 80.15
C GLY A 1048 -63.72 -69.11 78.90
N PRO A 1049 -64.88 -68.44 78.84
CA PRO A 1049 -65.18 -67.52 77.74
C PRO A 1049 -64.22 -66.33 77.71
N PRO A 1050 -63.89 -65.76 76.53
CA PRO A 1050 -63.08 -64.54 76.45
C PRO A 1050 -63.73 -63.36 77.18
N PRO A 1051 -62.94 -62.46 77.81
CA PRO A 1051 -63.47 -61.22 78.39
C PRO A 1051 -64.00 -60.26 77.31
N ALA A 1052 -64.87 -59.34 77.71
CA ALA A 1052 -65.47 -58.36 76.80
C ALA A 1052 -64.42 -57.45 76.14
N ASP A 1053 -63.49 -56.89 76.92
CA ASP A 1053 -62.36 -56.12 76.40
C ASP A 1053 -61.07 -56.71 76.97
N TYR A 1054 -60.17 -57.16 76.09
CA TYR A 1054 -58.86 -57.68 76.48
C TYR A 1054 -57.76 -56.72 76.05
N ALA A 1055 -57.07 -56.13 77.02
CA ALA A 1055 -55.97 -55.21 76.77
C ALA A 1055 -54.77 -55.95 76.17
N VAL A 1056 -54.25 -55.41 75.08
CA VAL A 1056 -53.09 -55.92 74.34
C VAL A 1056 -52.14 -54.78 73.99
N THR A 1057 -50.88 -55.12 73.79
CA THR A 1057 -49.85 -54.21 73.31
C THR A 1057 -49.24 -54.75 72.02
N ALA A 1058 -48.50 -53.91 71.29
CA ALA A 1058 -47.87 -54.29 70.04
C ALA A 1058 -47.01 -55.57 70.19
N GLY A 1059 -47.23 -56.55 69.32
CA GLY A 1059 -46.50 -57.82 69.29
C GLY A 1059 -47.09 -58.92 70.17
N VAL A 1060 -48.08 -58.63 71.01
CA VAL A 1060 -48.78 -59.64 71.80
C VAL A 1060 -49.70 -60.46 70.90
N SER A 1061 -49.62 -61.77 71.01
CA SER A 1061 -50.61 -62.67 70.42
C SER A 1061 -51.57 -63.20 71.47
N VAL A 1062 -52.84 -63.31 71.11
CA VAL A 1062 -53.90 -63.87 71.96
C VAL A 1062 -54.55 -65.01 71.20
N CYS A 1063 -54.59 -66.22 71.78
CA CYS A 1063 -55.30 -67.32 71.15
C CYS A 1063 -56.72 -67.49 71.73
N VAL A 1064 -57.61 -67.96 70.87
CA VAL A 1064 -58.94 -68.42 71.25
C VAL A 1064 -59.19 -69.77 70.59
N ILE A 1065 -59.95 -70.63 71.26
CA ILE A 1065 -60.26 -71.96 70.77
C ILE A 1065 -61.77 -72.05 70.59
N VAL A 1066 -62.21 -72.35 69.38
CA VAL A 1066 -63.60 -72.73 69.14
C VAL A 1066 -63.69 -74.25 69.27
N ARG A 1067 -64.37 -74.70 70.33
CA ARG A 1067 -64.71 -76.11 70.51
C ARG A 1067 -66.04 -76.37 69.81
N VAL A 1068 -66.03 -77.20 68.79
CA VAL A 1068 -67.25 -77.59 68.07
C VAL A 1068 -67.55 -79.05 68.38
N PHE A 1069 -68.63 -79.30 69.13
CA PHE A 1069 -69.13 -80.66 69.39
C PHE A 1069 -70.24 -81.02 68.41
N ALA A 1070 -70.06 -82.10 67.64
CA ALA A 1070 -71.12 -82.64 66.79
C ALA A 1070 -71.92 -83.68 67.58
N LYS A 1071 -73.23 -83.49 67.66
CA LYS A 1071 -74.13 -84.41 68.38
C LYS A 1071 -74.18 -85.77 67.67
N ASP A 1072 -74.48 -86.84 68.41
CA ASP A 1072 -74.60 -88.20 67.85
C ASP A 1072 -75.60 -88.29 66.68
N ALA A 1073 -76.62 -87.42 66.69
CA ALA A 1073 -77.65 -87.34 65.65
C ALA A 1073 -77.19 -86.62 64.37
N ALA A 1074 -75.98 -86.06 64.32
CA ALA A 1074 -75.48 -85.35 63.15
C ALA A 1074 -75.13 -86.34 62.02
N PRO A 1075 -75.81 -86.31 60.86
CA PRO A 1075 -75.54 -87.24 59.77
C PRO A 1075 -74.21 -86.93 59.07
N ALA A 1076 -73.62 -87.93 58.42
CA ALA A 1076 -72.49 -87.70 57.52
C ALA A 1076 -72.86 -86.68 56.43
N GLY A 1077 -72.00 -85.67 56.24
CA GLY A 1077 -72.23 -84.54 55.35
C GLY A 1077 -72.90 -83.33 55.99
N ALA A 1078 -73.31 -83.39 57.28
CA ALA A 1078 -73.76 -82.19 57.99
C ALA A 1078 -72.62 -81.18 58.14
N GLU A 1079 -72.93 -79.89 58.06
CA GLU A 1079 -71.95 -78.80 58.02
C GLU A 1079 -72.36 -77.67 58.98
N LEU A 1080 -71.39 -77.07 59.66
CA LEU A 1080 -71.51 -75.84 60.45
C LEU A 1080 -70.57 -74.79 59.85
N ARG A 1081 -71.04 -73.57 59.66
CA ARG A 1081 -70.24 -72.39 59.34
C ARG A 1081 -70.42 -71.34 60.43
N TYR A 1082 -69.37 -70.58 60.74
CA TYR A 1082 -69.46 -69.45 61.65
C TYR A 1082 -68.34 -68.45 61.39
N ASP A 1083 -68.55 -67.20 61.82
CA ASP A 1083 -67.53 -66.18 61.79
C ASP A 1083 -66.92 -65.99 63.19
N LEU A 1084 -65.60 -66.03 63.30
CA LEU A 1084 -64.91 -65.55 64.50
C LEU A 1084 -64.42 -64.12 64.23
N THR A 1085 -64.96 -63.16 64.98
CA THR A 1085 -64.59 -61.75 64.84
C THR A 1085 -63.67 -61.30 65.96
N ALA A 1086 -62.72 -60.42 65.64
CA ALA A 1086 -61.84 -59.71 66.57
C ALA A 1086 -61.98 -58.20 66.35
N THR A 1087 -62.80 -57.54 67.18
CA THR A 1087 -63.02 -56.09 67.12
C THR A 1087 -61.95 -55.38 67.95
N THR A 1088 -61.26 -54.40 67.36
CA THR A 1088 -60.12 -53.73 68.01
C THR A 1088 -60.40 -52.25 68.27
N THR A 1089 -60.35 -51.85 69.53
CA THR A 1089 -60.54 -50.47 70.00
C THR A 1089 -59.19 -49.84 70.36
N LEU A 1090 -58.87 -48.68 69.76
CA LEU A 1090 -57.63 -47.95 70.00
C LEU A 1090 -57.78 -47.06 71.23
N VAL A 1091 -57.12 -47.42 72.32
CA VAL A 1091 -57.22 -46.69 73.59
C VAL A 1091 -56.53 -45.33 73.48
N GLY A 1092 -57.26 -44.25 73.76
CA GLY A 1092 -56.71 -42.89 73.78
C GLY A 1092 -56.50 -42.24 72.41
N ASN A 1093 -57.05 -42.82 71.33
CA ASN A 1093 -56.95 -42.28 69.96
C ASN A 1093 -58.31 -41.78 69.42
N THR A 1094 -58.31 -40.76 68.56
CA THR A 1094 -59.54 -40.22 67.94
C THR A 1094 -60.16 -41.11 66.87
N LEU A 1095 -59.39 -42.03 66.27
CA LEU A 1095 -59.91 -43.04 65.35
C LEU A 1095 -60.79 -44.08 66.07
N ALA A 1096 -60.60 -44.23 67.39
CA ALA A 1096 -61.37 -45.03 68.36
C ALA A 1096 -61.50 -46.55 68.07
N THR A 1097 -61.86 -46.98 66.86
CA THR A 1097 -62.10 -48.40 66.53
C THR A 1097 -61.63 -48.70 65.10
N LEU A 1098 -61.01 -49.86 64.92
CA LEU A 1098 -60.62 -50.39 63.60
C LEU A 1098 -61.70 -51.31 63.03
N ASP A 1099 -61.67 -51.53 61.72
CA ASP A 1099 -62.48 -52.58 61.08
C ASP A 1099 -62.14 -53.96 61.71
N PRO A 1100 -63.14 -54.79 62.09
CA PRO A 1100 -62.88 -56.08 62.73
C PRO A 1100 -62.12 -57.05 61.81
N ALA A 1101 -61.14 -57.78 62.37
CA ALA A 1101 -60.58 -58.95 61.70
C ALA A 1101 -61.57 -60.13 61.84
N VAL A 1102 -61.78 -60.89 60.77
CA VAL A 1102 -62.80 -61.94 60.71
C VAL A 1102 -62.22 -63.21 60.09
N ASN A 1103 -62.52 -64.36 60.70
CA ASN A 1103 -62.34 -65.67 60.09
C ASN A 1103 -63.68 -66.29 59.76
N HIS A 1104 -63.74 -67.00 58.64
CA HIS A 1104 -64.89 -67.77 58.18
C HIS A 1104 -64.60 -69.27 58.31
N ASP A 1105 -65.04 -69.89 59.39
CA ASP A 1105 -64.71 -71.29 59.69
C ASP A 1105 -65.85 -72.24 59.32
N THR A 1106 -65.49 -73.44 58.86
CA THR A 1106 -66.43 -74.50 58.50
C THR A 1106 -66.09 -75.83 59.19
N VAL A 1107 -67.08 -76.53 59.73
CA VAL A 1107 -66.93 -77.87 60.34
C VAL A 1107 -67.90 -78.85 59.70
N LYS A 1108 -67.41 -79.99 59.20
CA LYS A 1108 -68.22 -81.03 58.53
C LYS A 1108 -68.20 -82.36 59.27
N VAL A 1109 -69.28 -83.13 59.17
CA VAL A 1109 -69.36 -84.49 59.73
C VAL A 1109 -68.94 -85.52 58.67
N SER A 1110 -67.94 -86.36 58.94
CA SER A 1110 -67.43 -87.40 58.00
C SER A 1110 -67.73 -88.83 58.45
N SER A 1111 -67.72 -89.77 57.49
CA SER A 1111 -67.84 -91.23 57.68
C SER A 1111 -66.52 -92.01 57.46
N SER A 1112 -65.42 -91.35 57.09
CA SER A 1112 -64.08 -91.95 56.90
C SER A 1112 -62.96 -91.06 57.45
N GLY A 1113 -61.80 -91.65 57.79
CA GLY A 1113 -60.70 -90.99 58.51
C GLY A 1113 -59.96 -89.90 57.72
N LYS A 1114 -59.38 -88.92 58.43
CA LYS A 1114 -58.62 -87.76 57.90
C LYS A 1114 -57.14 -88.10 57.72
N LEU A 1115 -56.48 -87.56 56.69
CA LEU A 1115 -55.01 -87.44 56.64
C LEU A 1115 -54.57 -86.24 57.47
N ALA A 1116 -53.63 -86.43 58.39
CA ALA A 1116 -53.04 -85.32 59.14
C ALA A 1116 -51.89 -84.73 58.32
N LEU A 1117 -51.94 -83.43 58.04
CA LEU A 1117 -50.85 -82.70 57.39
C LEU A 1117 -50.14 -81.79 58.39
N THR A 1118 -48.82 -81.71 58.28
CA THR A 1118 -47.98 -80.76 59.01
C THR A 1118 -47.06 -80.08 58.02
N LYS A 1119 -47.11 -78.75 57.94
CA LYS A 1119 -46.25 -77.94 57.08
C LYS A 1119 -45.35 -77.06 57.94
N ARG A 1120 -44.06 -77.08 57.67
CA ARG A 1120 -43.05 -76.29 58.38
C ARG A 1120 -42.12 -75.60 57.41
N VAL A 1121 -41.46 -74.55 57.87
CA VAL A 1121 -40.56 -73.71 57.08
C VAL A 1121 -39.31 -73.36 57.88
N ARG A 1122 -38.20 -73.12 57.17
CA ARG A 1122 -36.95 -72.58 57.72
C ARG A 1122 -36.22 -71.75 56.67
N ASN A 1123 -35.49 -70.71 57.09
CA ASN A 1123 -34.65 -69.90 56.22
C ASN A 1123 -33.24 -70.48 56.16
N ILE A 1124 -32.86 -71.09 55.04
CA ILE A 1124 -31.59 -71.80 54.94
C ILE A 1124 -30.40 -70.89 54.57
N THR A 1125 -30.66 -69.65 54.12
CA THR A 1125 -29.62 -68.64 53.87
C THR A 1125 -29.28 -67.87 55.13
N ALA A 1126 -30.29 -67.34 55.83
CA ALA A 1126 -30.06 -66.51 57.03
C ALA A 1126 -29.69 -67.36 58.25
N ASP A 1127 -30.41 -68.47 58.48
CA ASP A 1127 -30.25 -69.30 59.68
C ASP A 1127 -29.39 -70.56 59.42
N GLY A 1128 -29.03 -70.80 58.16
CA GLY A 1128 -28.22 -71.93 57.71
C GLY A 1128 -29.03 -73.21 57.40
N PRO A 1129 -28.44 -74.18 56.68
CA PRO A 1129 -29.14 -75.37 56.16
C PRO A 1129 -29.61 -76.36 57.24
N ASN A 1130 -29.19 -76.17 58.50
CA ASN A 1130 -29.53 -77.00 59.65
C ASN A 1130 -30.47 -76.29 60.65
N ALA A 1131 -31.02 -75.14 60.28
CA ALA A 1131 -31.99 -74.42 61.11
C ALA A 1131 -33.17 -75.34 61.51
N PRO A 1132 -33.73 -75.16 62.73
CA PRO A 1132 -34.89 -75.92 63.18
C PRO A 1132 -36.10 -75.64 62.29
N TRP A 1133 -36.99 -76.63 62.16
CA TRP A 1133 -38.26 -76.46 61.47
C TRP A 1133 -39.24 -75.68 62.33
N LEU A 1134 -39.79 -74.61 61.79
CA LEU A 1134 -40.73 -73.71 62.46
C LEU A 1134 -42.06 -73.68 61.70
N GLU A 1135 -43.14 -73.30 62.38
CA GLU A 1135 -44.44 -73.08 61.71
C GLU A 1135 -44.44 -71.77 60.89
N THR A 1136 -43.58 -70.82 61.25
CA THR A 1136 -43.33 -69.56 60.51
C THR A 1136 -41.83 -69.26 60.45
N SER A 1137 -41.39 -68.57 59.40
CA SER A 1137 -40.00 -68.14 59.24
C SER A 1137 -39.95 -66.77 58.54
N ASN A 1138 -38.97 -65.94 58.89
CA ASN A 1138 -38.74 -64.63 58.29
C ASN A 1138 -37.67 -64.74 57.21
N GLY A 1139 -37.75 -63.90 56.17
CA GLY A 1139 -36.70 -63.79 55.17
C GLY A 1139 -36.66 -62.40 54.52
N SER A 1140 -35.46 -62.00 54.12
CA SER A 1140 -35.21 -60.78 53.35
C SER A 1140 -35.24 -61.08 51.84
N PRO A 1141 -35.46 -60.07 50.98
CA PRO A 1141 -35.24 -60.21 49.54
C PRO A 1141 -33.90 -60.90 49.23
N GLY A 1142 -33.93 -61.96 48.42
CA GLY A 1142 -32.77 -62.79 48.10
C GLY A 1142 -32.61 -64.07 48.93
N ASP A 1143 -33.25 -64.19 50.10
CA ASP A 1143 -33.15 -65.39 50.96
C ASP A 1143 -33.84 -66.61 50.34
N ILE A 1144 -33.39 -67.82 50.71
CA ILE A 1144 -33.98 -69.09 50.33
C ILE A 1144 -34.67 -69.73 51.54
N LEU A 1145 -35.99 -69.92 51.43
CA LEU A 1145 -36.81 -70.63 52.40
C LEU A 1145 -37.01 -72.08 51.96
N GLN A 1146 -36.87 -73.04 52.88
CA GLN A 1146 -37.17 -74.44 52.64
C GLN A 1146 -38.44 -74.83 53.40
N TYR A 1147 -39.38 -75.46 52.71
CA TYR A 1147 -40.62 -76.00 53.24
C TYR A 1147 -40.55 -77.52 53.38
N GLN A 1148 -41.16 -78.03 54.44
CA GLN A 1148 -41.37 -79.46 54.73
C GLN A 1148 -42.87 -79.69 54.89
N VAL A 1149 -43.44 -80.58 54.07
CA VAL A 1149 -44.83 -81.01 54.15
C VAL A 1149 -44.83 -82.50 54.49
N ILE A 1150 -45.37 -82.85 55.65
CA ILE A 1150 -45.52 -84.24 56.11
C ILE A 1150 -47.00 -84.55 56.11
N PHE A 1151 -47.41 -85.64 55.47
CA PHE A 1151 -48.74 -86.20 55.66
C PHE A 1151 -48.64 -87.53 56.40
N THR A 1152 -49.55 -87.77 57.32
CA THR A 1152 -49.67 -89.02 58.10
C THR A 1152 -51.09 -89.56 57.93
N ASN A 1153 -51.25 -90.88 57.90
CA ASN A 1153 -52.55 -91.51 58.10
C ASN A 1153 -52.77 -91.77 59.60
N PRO A 1154 -53.42 -90.87 60.37
CA PRO A 1154 -53.67 -91.05 61.80
C PRO A 1154 -54.77 -92.09 62.09
N ALA A 1155 -55.51 -92.55 61.07
CA ALA A 1155 -56.62 -93.47 61.25
C ALA A 1155 -56.16 -94.93 61.34
N GLY A 1156 -56.92 -95.77 62.05
CA GLY A 1156 -56.72 -97.23 62.09
C GLY A 1156 -57.12 -97.97 60.81
N ALA A 1157 -57.47 -97.25 59.74
CA ALA A 1157 -57.91 -97.78 58.46
C ALA A 1157 -57.00 -97.27 57.32
N VAL A 1158 -56.93 -98.03 56.22
CA VAL A 1158 -56.13 -97.67 55.04
C VAL A 1158 -56.73 -96.45 54.33
N VAL A 1159 -55.88 -95.55 53.85
CA VAL A 1159 -56.26 -94.42 52.99
C VAL A 1159 -55.72 -94.63 51.57
N THR A 1160 -56.54 -94.36 50.54
CA THR A 1160 -56.19 -94.47 49.11
C THR A 1160 -56.42 -93.14 48.39
N ASP A 1161 -55.84 -92.97 47.18
CA ASP A 1161 -55.92 -91.74 46.36
C ASP A 1161 -55.39 -90.48 47.07
N VAL A 1162 -54.24 -90.61 47.74
CA VAL A 1162 -53.61 -89.49 48.44
C VAL A 1162 -53.04 -88.50 47.42
N LYS A 1163 -53.57 -87.28 47.45
CA LYS A 1163 -53.08 -86.13 46.70
C LYS A 1163 -52.80 -84.99 47.68
N VAL A 1164 -51.64 -84.34 47.52
CA VAL A 1164 -51.24 -83.18 48.30
C VAL A 1164 -50.92 -82.06 47.35
N GLU A 1165 -51.50 -80.89 47.58
CA GLU A 1165 -51.31 -79.69 46.75
C GLU A 1165 -50.79 -78.53 47.60
N ASP A 1166 -49.97 -77.69 46.98
CA ASP A 1166 -49.37 -76.49 47.55
C ASP A 1166 -49.08 -75.49 46.41
N ALA A 1167 -48.48 -74.35 46.72
CA ALA A 1167 -47.98 -73.42 45.72
C ALA A 1167 -46.72 -72.70 46.20
N THR A 1168 -45.93 -72.16 45.27
CA THR A 1168 -44.90 -71.18 45.65
C THR A 1168 -45.57 -69.94 46.27
N PRO A 1169 -45.19 -69.51 47.49
CA PRO A 1169 -45.72 -68.28 48.08
C PRO A 1169 -45.51 -67.06 47.18
N SER A 1170 -46.36 -66.04 47.33
CA SER A 1170 -46.21 -64.76 46.63
C SER A 1170 -44.80 -64.18 46.81
N PHE A 1171 -44.27 -63.57 45.74
CA PHE A 1171 -42.91 -62.98 45.72
C PHE A 1171 -41.79 -63.99 45.98
N THR A 1172 -42.06 -65.28 45.72
CA THR A 1172 -41.03 -66.32 45.76
C THR A 1172 -41.06 -67.17 44.50
N SER A 1173 -39.95 -67.83 44.20
CA SER A 1173 -39.85 -68.78 43.08
C SER A 1173 -38.99 -69.99 43.44
N LEU A 1174 -39.27 -71.16 42.85
CA LEU A 1174 -38.54 -72.40 43.18
C LEU A 1174 -37.02 -72.25 42.98
N SER A 1175 -36.22 -72.76 43.92
CA SER A 1175 -34.76 -72.78 43.85
C SER A 1175 -34.21 -73.80 44.84
N PRO A 1176 -33.99 -75.09 44.48
CA PRO A 1176 -34.05 -75.76 43.16
C PRO A 1176 -35.43 -76.41 42.85
N PRO A 1177 -35.60 -77.19 41.76
CA PRO A 1177 -36.84 -77.92 41.43
C PRO A 1177 -37.40 -78.78 42.58
N VAL A 1178 -38.72 -78.96 42.61
CA VAL A 1178 -39.40 -79.75 43.64
C VAL A 1178 -39.21 -81.26 43.44
N SER A 1179 -39.08 -82.01 44.53
CA SER A 1179 -38.95 -83.47 44.52
C SER A 1179 -39.66 -84.12 45.70
N VAL A 1180 -39.92 -85.42 45.61
CA VAL A 1180 -40.44 -86.22 46.73
C VAL A 1180 -39.30 -86.57 47.67
N PHE A 1181 -39.44 -86.28 48.96
CA PHE A 1181 -38.41 -86.58 49.95
C PHE A 1181 -38.56 -88.01 50.50
N ARG A 1182 -39.78 -88.42 50.83
CA ARG A 1182 -40.09 -89.78 51.32
C ARG A 1182 -41.51 -90.19 50.91
N SER A 1183 -41.66 -91.38 50.33
CA SER A 1183 -42.97 -92.02 50.09
C SER A 1183 -43.33 -92.97 51.24
N PRO A 1184 -44.63 -93.16 51.55
CA PRO A 1184 -45.10 -94.23 52.43
C PRO A 1184 -44.78 -95.62 51.89
N SER A 1185 -44.71 -96.61 52.78
CA SER A 1185 -44.40 -97.99 52.42
C SER A 1185 -45.54 -98.60 51.59
N GLY A 1186 -45.27 -98.94 50.33
CA GLY A 1186 -46.25 -99.52 49.41
C GLY A 1186 -47.13 -98.51 48.67
N ALA A 1187 -46.88 -97.20 48.83
CA ALA A 1187 -47.55 -96.13 48.10
C ALA A 1187 -46.53 -95.12 47.54
N PRO A 1188 -45.78 -95.45 46.46
CA PRO A 1188 -44.83 -94.52 45.84
C PRO A 1188 -45.51 -93.20 45.43
N CYS A 1189 -44.94 -92.07 45.85
CA CYS A 1189 -45.41 -90.75 45.49
C CYS A 1189 -44.58 -90.12 44.36
N GLN A 1190 -45.22 -89.30 43.55
CA GLN A 1190 -44.63 -88.56 42.43
C GLN A 1190 -45.07 -87.09 42.45
N VAL A 1191 -44.31 -86.22 41.78
CA VAL A 1191 -44.70 -84.81 41.56
C VAL A 1191 -45.61 -84.74 40.34
N ASP A 1192 -46.82 -84.23 40.51
CA ASP A 1192 -47.79 -84.02 39.43
C ASP A 1192 -47.65 -82.62 38.79
N ALA A 1193 -47.30 -81.61 39.59
CA ALA A 1193 -47.09 -80.24 39.12
C ALA A 1193 -45.96 -79.55 39.90
N PRO A 1194 -45.13 -78.73 39.24
CA PRO A 1194 -44.94 -78.67 37.79
C PRO A 1194 -44.37 -80.00 37.23
N PRO A 1195 -44.65 -80.35 35.95
CA PRO A 1195 -44.08 -81.54 35.32
C PRO A 1195 -42.56 -81.59 35.48
N SER A 1196 -42.00 -82.77 35.75
CA SER A 1196 -40.56 -82.99 36.02
C SER A 1196 -39.97 -82.22 37.21
N GLY A 1197 -40.79 -81.67 38.12
CA GLY A 1197 -40.33 -80.90 39.28
C GLY A 1197 -40.11 -79.41 39.01
N GLY A 1198 -40.29 -78.96 37.75
CA GLY A 1198 -40.14 -77.56 37.34
C GLY A 1198 -38.69 -77.11 37.17
N THR A 1199 -38.51 -75.86 36.74
CA THR A 1199 -37.19 -75.21 36.65
C THR A 1199 -36.99 -74.21 37.80
N PRO A 1200 -35.75 -73.89 38.20
CA PRO A 1200 -35.49 -72.73 39.06
C PRO A 1200 -36.18 -71.48 38.50
N GLY A 1201 -36.84 -70.71 39.36
CA GLY A 1201 -37.67 -69.57 38.97
C GLY A 1201 -39.15 -69.90 38.71
N TYR A 1202 -39.57 -71.17 38.78
CA TYR A 1202 -40.98 -71.53 38.64
C TYR A 1202 -41.83 -70.90 39.75
N LYS A 1203 -43.01 -70.40 39.37
CA LYS A 1203 -44.06 -69.89 40.26
C LYS A 1203 -45.37 -70.57 39.95
N GLY A 1204 -46.10 -70.97 40.97
CA GLY A 1204 -47.45 -71.53 40.84
C GLY A 1204 -47.62 -72.83 41.59
N ARG A 1205 -48.60 -73.61 41.14
CA ARG A 1205 -49.08 -74.83 41.79
C ARG A 1205 -48.01 -75.92 41.86
N ILE A 1206 -47.87 -76.50 43.04
CA ILE A 1206 -47.06 -77.67 43.34
C ILE A 1206 -48.01 -78.79 43.77
N ALA A 1207 -47.88 -79.99 43.22
CA ALA A 1207 -48.76 -81.08 43.61
C ALA A 1207 -48.04 -82.43 43.56
N TRP A 1208 -48.48 -83.34 44.42
CA TRP A 1208 -48.01 -84.71 44.51
C TRP A 1208 -49.17 -85.69 44.59
N SER A 1209 -49.01 -86.85 43.97
CA SER A 1209 -49.92 -87.99 44.12
C SER A 1209 -49.16 -89.22 44.60
N CYS A 1210 -49.77 -90.01 45.48
CA CYS A 1210 -49.24 -91.30 45.92
C CYS A 1210 -50.08 -92.44 45.36
N ASN A 1211 -49.43 -93.34 44.61
CA ASN A 1211 -50.09 -94.47 43.98
C ASN A 1211 -49.96 -95.72 44.86
N GLY A 1212 -51.04 -96.13 45.51
CA GLY A 1212 -51.10 -97.29 46.40
C GLY A 1212 -51.74 -96.97 47.75
N PRO A 1213 -52.04 -98.00 48.56
CA PRO A 1213 -52.65 -97.84 49.88
C PRO A 1213 -51.64 -97.29 50.90
N VAL A 1214 -51.96 -96.17 51.55
CA VAL A 1214 -51.22 -95.65 52.71
C VAL A 1214 -51.72 -96.36 53.96
N GLN A 1215 -50.87 -97.18 54.55
CA GLN A 1215 -51.22 -97.98 55.73
C GLN A 1215 -51.53 -97.09 56.95
N PRO A 1216 -52.28 -97.61 57.95
CA PRO A 1216 -52.45 -96.93 59.22
C PRO A 1216 -51.10 -96.51 59.83
N TYR A 1217 -51.03 -95.27 60.30
CA TYR A 1217 -49.86 -94.63 60.90
C TYR A 1217 -48.64 -94.44 59.99
N ASP A 1218 -48.77 -94.76 58.71
CA ASP A 1218 -47.71 -94.53 57.74
C ASP A 1218 -47.70 -93.05 57.30
N GLN A 1219 -46.54 -92.58 56.85
CA GLN A 1219 -46.32 -91.16 56.53
C GLN A 1219 -45.53 -90.97 55.25
N GLY A 1220 -45.82 -89.86 54.55
CA GLY A 1220 -45.02 -89.36 53.44
C GLY A 1220 -44.54 -87.94 53.69
N GLU A 1221 -43.45 -87.55 53.04
CA GLU A 1221 -42.81 -86.25 53.21
C GLU A 1221 -42.39 -85.66 51.87
N PHE A 1222 -42.73 -84.38 51.68
CA PHE A 1222 -42.35 -83.56 50.55
C PHE A 1222 -41.53 -82.36 51.02
N ARG A 1223 -40.55 -81.94 50.23
CA ARG A 1223 -39.75 -80.73 50.50
C ARG A 1223 -39.58 -79.92 49.24
N PHE A 1224 -39.67 -78.61 49.36
CA PHE A 1224 -39.36 -77.67 48.28
C PHE A 1224 -38.69 -76.42 48.85
N SER A 1225 -37.92 -75.70 48.02
CA SER A 1225 -37.24 -74.47 48.44
C SER A 1225 -37.57 -73.34 47.48
N VAL A 1226 -37.76 -72.14 48.01
CA VAL A 1226 -38.11 -70.94 47.25
C VAL A 1226 -37.18 -69.78 47.59
N LYS A 1227 -36.80 -68.98 46.59
CA LYS A 1227 -36.05 -67.73 46.76
C LYS A 1227 -37.01 -66.55 46.84
N ILE A 1228 -36.83 -65.65 47.81
CA ILE A 1228 -37.55 -64.38 47.93
C ILE A 1228 -37.01 -63.40 46.88
N GLU A 1229 -37.90 -62.77 46.14
CA GLU A 1229 -37.55 -61.83 45.07
C GLU A 1229 -37.02 -60.49 45.59
N GLU A 1230 -36.19 -59.82 44.79
CA GLU A 1230 -35.62 -58.48 45.06
C GLU A 1230 -36.61 -57.33 44.87
#